data_AF-A0A9F7RGU2-F1
#
_entry.id   AF-A0A9F7RGU2-F1
#
_cell.length_a   1.000
_cell.length_b   1.000
_cell.length_c   1.000
_cell.angle_alpha   90.00
_cell.angle_beta   90.00
_cell.angle_gamma   90.00
#
_symmetry.space_group_name_H-M   'P 1'
#
loop_
_entity.id
_entity.type
_entity.pdbx_description
1 polymer ?
#
loop_
_entity_poly.entity_id
_entity_poly.type
_entity_poly.pdbx_seq_one_letter_code
_entity_poly.pdbx_strand_id
1 'polypeptide(L)'
;MQELRNLFSLMVGSRRKYVDPSKAVEILKDAFKSSESQQQDVSEFTHKLLDWLEDAFQMKAEEDREDEKPKNPMVELFYGRFLAVGVLEGKKFENTEMFGQYPLQVNGFKDLHECLEAAMVEGEIESLHSAENSAKSGQEHWFTELPPVLTFELSRFEFNQALGRPEKIHNKLEFPRMLYMDRYMDRNREITRIKREEIRRLKEHLTVLQQRLERYLSYGSGPKRFPLADVLQYAMEFASSKPVCSSPIEDFDTSAPPGGTTALVPPAPSVAEQGPSAPPDSSGASPQPQPQPQQQRVSIHKPFTQSRVPSDLPMHPAPRHITEEELHVLEGCLHRWRSEVENDTRDLQGSISRIHRTIELMYSDKTMMQVPYRLHAVLVHEGQANAGHYWAYIYDPQHGCWMKYNDISVTKSSWEELVRDSFGGYRNASAYCLMYINDKKPFLVQEEFDKETGQVLSGLDKLPLDLKLYVKEDNQHFERELEEWDAIQARKAQQEKLAMAAAAAAAAASPRPTSTETSPAENTACQQDPDYMEQPSPTDDSKHLQEDTERAINKAAAEQDEKNPEDLLYAAKSHASPAQTPPPDPAQDGSASTAVTPHRVVEVAIPHVGTFVIQSREGGYDDETMMTPNMQGIIMAIGKARSVYDKSGPEAAFFKAIKVEYTRLVRLAQEDTPPQNDHRLQHIIVYFIQNQAPKKILERTLLMQFADRNLGFDERCKSIMKVARAKLELIKPDEVNMEEYEMWHQDYRNFRETTIFLMIGLEMFQKKSYVEALMYLVYSYQYNKELLSKGPYRGHDEELIGHYRRECLLKLNEQAAAMFESGEEPEVNDGLSIMNELVVPCIPLLLLEEMEEKDMVAVEDMRNRWCSYLGQEMEPNLQEKLTDFLPKLLDCSTEIRSFSEPPKLPLYSTLELCERFGRAMASLTLSRTPADGR
;
A
#
# COMPACT_ATOMS: atom_id res chain seq x y z
N MET A 1 -27.67 6.87 -30.32
CA MET A 1 -26.69 5.84 -30.75
C MET A 1 -25.46 6.40 -31.47
N GLN A 2 -25.54 7.07 -32.63
CA GLN A 2 -24.35 7.41 -33.45
C GLN A 2 -23.24 8.19 -32.71
N GLU A 3 -23.56 9.24 -31.93
CA GLU A 3 -22.53 9.96 -31.17
C GLU A 3 -21.84 9.10 -30.09
N LEU A 4 -22.53 8.09 -29.54
CA LEU A 4 -21.92 7.13 -28.61
C LEU A 4 -20.93 6.20 -29.35
N ARG A 5 -21.26 5.78 -30.58
CA ARG A 5 -20.35 5.03 -31.47
C ARG A 5 -19.10 5.84 -31.81
N ASN A 6 -19.27 7.14 -32.08
CA ASN A 6 -18.15 8.08 -32.30
C ASN A 6 -17.28 8.18 -31.04
N LEU A 7 -17.89 8.44 -29.88
CA LEU A 7 -17.22 8.56 -28.57
C LEU A 7 -16.41 7.30 -28.22
N PHE A 8 -17.00 6.11 -28.35
CA PHE A 8 -16.33 4.84 -28.08
C PHE A 8 -15.10 4.64 -28.98
N SER A 9 -15.17 5.03 -30.26
CA SER A 9 -14.01 4.93 -31.15
C SER A 9 -12.85 5.84 -30.74
N LEU A 10 -13.15 7.06 -30.26
CA LEU A 10 -12.14 7.97 -29.73
C LEU A 10 -11.54 7.44 -28.41
N MET A 11 -12.35 6.86 -27.52
CA MET A 11 -11.87 6.21 -26.29
C MET A 11 -10.95 5.01 -26.55
N VAL A 12 -11.10 4.33 -27.69
CA VAL A 12 -10.28 3.17 -28.09
C VAL A 12 -8.97 3.56 -28.80
N GLY A 13 -8.88 4.76 -29.40
CA GLY A 13 -7.76 5.08 -30.31
C GLY A 13 -7.32 6.55 -30.44
N SER A 14 -7.88 7.50 -29.68
CA SER A 14 -7.32 8.86 -29.62
C SER A 14 -6.02 8.87 -28.80
N ARG A 15 -5.11 9.79 -29.13
CA ARG A 15 -3.87 10.07 -28.39
C ARG A 15 -4.04 11.19 -27.36
N ARG A 16 -5.20 11.87 -27.33
CA ARG A 16 -5.54 12.83 -26.27
C ARG A 16 -5.68 12.11 -24.94
N LYS A 17 -5.28 12.75 -23.82
CA LYS A 17 -5.40 12.15 -22.47
C LYS A 17 -6.86 11.87 -22.06
N TYR A 18 -7.80 12.64 -22.59
CA TYR A 18 -9.24 12.49 -22.35
C TYR A 18 -10.01 12.83 -23.63
N VAL A 19 -11.27 12.42 -23.69
CA VAL A 19 -12.22 12.71 -24.78
C VAL A 19 -13.45 13.39 -24.17
N ASP A 20 -14.00 14.38 -24.88
CA ASP A 20 -15.21 15.10 -24.43
C ASP A 20 -16.50 14.34 -24.81
N PRO A 21 -17.31 13.89 -23.83
CA PRO A 21 -18.57 13.20 -24.10
C PRO A 21 -19.75 14.14 -24.40
N SER A 22 -19.58 15.46 -24.32
CA SER A 22 -20.68 16.44 -24.28
C SER A 22 -21.72 16.27 -25.39
N LYS A 23 -21.30 15.97 -26.62
CA LYS A 23 -22.24 15.72 -27.75
C LYS A 23 -23.26 14.61 -27.48
N ALA A 24 -22.84 13.53 -26.81
CA ALA A 24 -23.73 12.43 -26.47
C ALA A 24 -24.61 12.77 -25.25
N VAL A 25 -24.06 13.50 -24.27
CA VAL A 25 -24.76 13.94 -23.05
C VAL A 25 -25.83 14.98 -23.36
N GLU A 26 -25.58 15.92 -24.28
CA GLU A 26 -26.57 16.92 -24.70
C GLU A 26 -27.79 16.28 -25.37
N ILE A 27 -27.61 15.24 -26.20
CA ILE A 27 -28.75 14.53 -26.82
C ILE A 27 -29.67 13.88 -25.77
N LEU A 28 -29.10 13.27 -24.73
CA LEU A 28 -29.87 12.71 -23.60
C LEU A 28 -30.59 13.82 -22.83
N LYS A 29 -29.86 14.88 -22.47
CA LYS A 29 -30.38 16.05 -21.75
C LYS A 29 -31.54 16.73 -22.49
N ASP A 30 -31.48 16.81 -23.81
CA ASP A 30 -32.50 17.46 -24.63
C ASP A 30 -33.83 16.70 -24.63
N ALA A 31 -33.80 15.37 -24.58
CA ALA A 31 -35.01 14.56 -24.40
C ALA A 31 -35.61 14.62 -22.99
N PHE A 32 -35.01 15.37 -22.07
CA PHE A 32 -35.55 15.69 -20.75
C PHE A 32 -36.01 17.15 -20.62
N LYS A 33 -35.72 18.04 -21.59
CA LYS A 33 -36.12 19.46 -21.56
C LYS A 33 -37.63 19.70 -21.68
N SER A 34 -38.43 18.67 -22.01
CA SER A 34 -39.89 18.76 -22.16
C SER A 34 -40.66 18.62 -20.84
N SER A 35 -40.02 18.17 -19.76
CA SER A 35 -40.58 18.16 -18.40
C SER A 35 -40.10 19.39 -17.62
N GLU A 36 -41.01 20.11 -16.97
CA GLU A 36 -40.73 21.41 -16.33
C GLU A 36 -39.78 21.32 -15.12
N SER A 37 -38.50 21.68 -15.32
CA SER A 37 -37.60 22.25 -14.30
C SER A 37 -37.45 21.57 -12.94
N GLN A 38 -37.80 20.29 -12.80
CA GLN A 38 -37.44 19.47 -11.63
C GLN A 38 -36.00 18.98 -11.75
N GLN A 39 -35.33 18.77 -10.61
CA GLN A 39 -34.08 18.01 -10.56
C GLN A 39 -34.43 16.54 -10.79
N GLN A 40 -33.91 15.95 -11.86
CA GLN A 40 -34.13 14.55 -12.23
C GLN A 40 -33.13 13.65 -11.50
N ASP A 41 -33.55 12.41 -11.23
CA ASP A 41 -32.69 11.43 -10.56
C ASP A 41 -31.62 10.88 -11.53
N VAL A 42 -30.46 10.52 -10.99
CA VAL A 42 -29.42 9.82 -11.75
C VAL A 42 -29.92 8.45 -12.20
N SER A 43 -30.75 7.78 -11.39
CA SER A 43 -31.32 6.47 -11.75
C SER A 43 -32.25 6.57 -12.97
N GLU A 44 -33.13 7.59 -13.03
CA GLU A 44 -33.97 7.88 -14.22
C GLU A 44 -33.12 8.16 -15.48
N PHE A 45 -32.03 8.90 -15.33
CA PHE A 45 -31.14 9.21 -16.45
C PHE A 45 -30.43 7.95 -16.97
N THR A 46 -30.00 7.05 -16.08
CA THR A 46 -29.40 5.77 -16.48
C THR A 46 -30.42 4.80 -17.08
N HIS A 47 -31.65 4.74 -16.57
CA HIS A 47 -32.72 3.89 -17.12
C HIS A 47 -33.01 4.25 -18.57
N LYS A 48 -33.26 5.54 -18.85
CA LYS A 48 -33.57 6.04 -20.20
C LYS A 48 -32.44 5.87 -21.20
N LEU A 49 -31.19 5.86 -20.74
CA LEU A 49 -30.04 5.52 -21.57
C LEU A 49 -30.04 4.03 -21.95
N LEU A 50 -30.40 3.13 -21.03
CA LEU A 50 -30.53 1.70 -21.31
C LEU A 50 -31.71 1.43 -22.25
N ASP A 51 -32.89 2.00 -21.99
CA ASP A 51 -34.08 1.91 -22.86
C ASP A 51 -33.73 2.27 -24.32
N TRP A 52 -33.03 3.39 -24.52
CA TRP A 52 -32.60 3.87 -25.84
C TRP A 52 -31.54 3.01 -26.53
N LEU A 53 -30.73 2.27 -25.77
CA LEU A 53 -29.79 1.30 -26.33
C LEU A 53 -30.53 0.02 -26.72
N GLU A 54 -31.43 -0.45 -25.87
CA GLU A 54 -32.27 -1.63 -26.11
C GLU A 54 -33.15 -1.43 -27.35
N ASP A 55 -33.87 -0.33 -27.47
CA ASP A 55 -34.64 0.04 -28.68
C ASP A 55 -33.76 0.07 -29.94
N ALA A 56 -32.58 0.70 -29.86
CA ALA A 56 -31.68 0.83 -31.01
C ALA A 56 -31.08 -0.52 -31.45
N PHE A 57 -30.83 -1.44 -30.52
CA PHE A 57 -30.41 -2.81 -30.84
C PHE A 57 -31.60 -3.71 -31.24
N GLN A 58 -32.83 -3.43 -30.79
CA GLN A 58 -34.05 -4.12 -31.22
C GLN A 58 -34.33 -3.87 -32.70
N MET A 59 -34.37 -2.60 -33.11
CA MET A 59 -34.63 -2.21 -34.51
C MET A 59 -33.66 -2.90 -35.47
N LYS A 60 -32.37 -2.95 -35.12
CA LYS A 60 -31.37 -3.64 -35.94
C LYS A 60 -31.56 -5.17 -35.95
N ALA A 61 -31.91 -5.78 -34.81
CA ALA A 61 -32.17 -7.22 -34.73
C ALA A 61 -33.40 -7.65 -35.56
N GLU A 62 -34.32 -6.73 -35.83
CA GLU A 62 -35.48 -6.91 -36.72
C GLU A 62 -35.11 -6.70 -38.20
N GLU A 63 -34.18 -5.79 -38.53
CA GLU A 63 -33.65 -5.62 -39.89
C GLU A 63 -32.82 -6.84 -40.37
N ASP A 64 -32.07 -7.49 -39.47
CA ASP A 64 -31.13 -8.57 -39.82
C ASP A 64 -31.81 -9.98 -39.98
N ARG A 65 -33.10 -10.19 -39.64
CA ARG A 65 -33.78 -11.52 -39.69
C ARG A 65 -35.29 -11.49 -39.94
N GLU A 66 -35.74 -11.98 -41.10
CA GLU A 66 -37.19 -12.10 -41.42
C GLU A 66 -37.88 -13.38 -40.87
N ASP A 67 -37.15 -14.48 -40.65
CA ASP A 67 -37.73 -15.82 -40.37
C ASP A 67 -37.66 -16.31 -38.90
N GLU A 68 -36.96 -15.62 -38.01
CA GLU A 68 -36.84 -15.98 -36.58
C GLU A 68 -37.40 -14.88 -35.66
N LYS A 69 -37.74 -15.22 -34.41
CA LYS A 69 -38.01 -14.20 -33.40
C LYS A 69 -36.75 -13.35 -33.17
N PRO A 70 -36.81 -12.01 -33.25
CA PRO A 70 -35.66 -11.16 -33.01
C PRO A 70 -35.16 -11.35 -31.57
N LYS A 71 -33.83 -11.48 -31.43
CA LYS A 71 -33.11 -11.65 -30.17
C LYS A 71 -32.23 -10.43 -29.95
N ASN A 72 -32.59 -9.62 -28.96
CA ASN A 72 -31.88 -8.39 -28.66
C ASN A 72 -30.60 -8.68 -27.85
N PRO A 73 -29.41 -8.32 -28.36
CA PRO A 73 -28.15 -8.60 -27.65
C PRO A 73 -28.00 -7.83 -26.35
N MET A 74 -28.67 -6.69 -26.16
CA MET A 74 -28.68 -5.98 -24.87
C MET A 74 -29.48 -6.75 -23.82
N VAL A 75 -30.67 -7.24 -24.20
CA VAL A 75 -31.54 -8.01 -23.31
C VAL A 75 -30.87 -9.33 -22.91
N GLU A 76 -30.23 -10.04 -23.86
CA GLU A 76 -29.46 -11.25 -23.55
C GLU A 76 -28.20 -11.01 -22.70
N LEU A 77 -27.75 -9.76 -22.55
CA LEU A 77 -26.53 -9.39 -21.81
C LEU A 77 -26.82 -8.89 -20.37
N PHE A 78 -27.89 -8.12 -20.19
CA PHE A 78 -28.22 -7.43 -18.93
C PHE A 78 -29.49 -7.93 -18.23
N TYR A 79 -30.39 -8.65 -18.91
CA TYR A 79 -31.65 -9.09 -18.32
C TYR A 79 -31.69 -10.58 -17.99
N GLY A 80 -32.34 -10.89 -16.88
CA GLY A 80 -32.65 -12.24 -16.43
C GLY A 80 -34.13 -12.40 -16.08
N ARG A 81 -34.46 -13.54 -15.48
CA ARG A 81 -35.81 -13.86 -15.01
C ARG A 81 -35.79 -14.44 -13.60
N PHE A 82 -36.78 -14.06 -12.81
CA PHE A 82 -37.04 -14.63 -11.50
C PHE A 82 -38.48 -15.11 -11.38
N LEU A 83 -38.72 -15.91 -10.35
CA LEU A 83 -39.98 -16.57 -10.05
C LEU A 83 -40.48 -16.07 -8.70
N ALA A 84 -41.57 -15.30 -8.70
CA ALA A 84 -42.25 -14.87 -7.50
C ALA A 84 -43.23 -15.96 -7.05
N VAL A 85 -42.94 -16.60 -5.92
CA VAL A 85 -43.73 -17.69 -5.35
C VAL A 85 -44.27 -17.23 -4.00
N GLY A 86 -45.59 -17.17 -3.85
CA GLY A 86 -46.18 -16.64 -2.62
C GLY A 86 -47.55 -17.19 -2.26
N VAL A 87 -48.06 -16.71 -1.13
CA VAL A 87 -49.42 -16.94 -0.66
C VAL A 87 -50.12 -15.61 -0.49
N LEU A 88 -51.20 -15.40 -1.24
CA LEU A 88 -52.09 -14.24 -1.11
C LEU A 88 -53.49 -14.75 -0.78
N GLU A 89 -54.12 -14.24 0.29
CA GLU A 89 -55.44 -14.69 0.77
C GLU A 89 -55.57 -16.23 0.95
N GLY A 90 -54.49 -16.91 1.31
CA GLY A 90 -54.43 -18.37 1.41
C GLY A 90 -54.34 -19.13 0.07
N LYS A 91 -54.38 -18.45 -1.08
CA LYS A 91 -54.14 -19.02 -2.41
C LYS A 91 -52.65 -18.96 -2.72
N LYS A 92 -52.07 -20.04 -3.24
CA LYS A 92 -50.71 -20.03 -3.79
C LYS A 92 -50.70 -19.39 -5.16
N PHE A 93 -49.69 -18.56 -5.43
CA PHE A 93 -49.40 -18.04 -6.76
C PHE A 93 -47.93 -18.23 -7.11
N GLU A 94 -47.64 -18.23 -8.41
CA GLU A 94 -46.33 -18.47 -8.99
C GLU A 94 -46.26 -17.66 -10.30
N ASN A 95 -45.55 -16.53 -10.28
CA ASN A 95 -45.39 -15.63 -11.44
C ASN A 95 -43.93 -15.62 -11.91
N THR A 96 -43.69 -15.43 -13.21
CA THR A 96 -42.33 -15.28 -13.76
C THR A 96 -42.15 -13.87 -14.31
N GLU A 97 -41.17 -13.16 -13.76
CA GLU A 97 -40.93 -11.74 -14.04
C GLU A 97 -39.51 -11.56 -14.61
N MET A 98 -39.35 -10.53 -15.44
CA MET A 98 -38.07 -10.15 -16.03
C MET A 98 -37.44 -9.04 -15.19
N PHE A 99 -36.11 -9.07 -15.02
CA PHE A 99 -35.37 -8.03 -14.32
C PHE A 99 -34.10 -7.69 -15.09
N GLY A 100 -33.69 -6.42 -15.06
CA GLY A 100 -32.37 -5.96 -15.51
C GLY A 100 -31.48 -5.73 -14.30
N GLN A 101 -31.46 -4.48 -13.83
CA GLN A 101 -30.87 -4.11 -12.55
C GLN A 101 -31.77 -4.57 -11.39
N TYR A 102 -31.20 -5.24 -10.39
CA TYR A 102 -31.94 -5.72 -9.21
C TYR A 102 -31.73 -4.74 -8.02
N PRO A 103 -32.77 -4.06 -7.52
CA PRO A 103 -32.63 -3.09 -6.44
C PRO A 103 -32.52 -3.75 -5.07
N LEU A 104 -31.65 -3.21 -4.21
CA LEU A 104 -31.41 -3.68 -2.85
C LEU A 104 -31.42 -2.52 -1.86
N GLN A 105 -32.17 -2.66 -0.76
CA GLN A 105 -32.13 -1.73 0.37
C GLN A 105 -30.90 -2.04 1.25
N VAL A 106 -30.17 -1.00 1.66
CA VAL A 106 -28.90 -1.15 2.40
C VAL A 106 -29.06 -1.03 3.92
N ASN A 107 -30.19 -0.52 4.42
CA ASN A 107 -30.36 -0.28 5.86
C ASN A 107 -30.47 -1.60 6.66
N GLY A 108 -29.91 -1.62 7.87
CA GLY A 108 -29.94 -2.77 8.78
C GLY A 108 -29.02 -3.96 8.43
N PHE A 109 -28.45 -4.04 7.23
CA PHE A 109 -27.70 -5.21 6.77
C PHE A 109 -26.17 -5.02 6.81
N LYS A 110 -25.44 -6.10 7.14
CA LYS A 110 -23.97 -6.08 7.19
C LYS A 110 -23.33 -6.32 5.82
N ASP A 111 -23.88 -7.25 5.04
CA ASP A 111 -23.28 -7.70 3.79
C ASP A 111 -24.30 -7.94 2.66
N LEU A 112 -23.78 -8.02 1.44
CA LEU A 112 -24.57 -8.19 0.22
C LEU A 112 -25.41 -9.48 0.21
N HIS A 113 -24.96 -10.55 0.88
CA HIS A 113 -25.76 -11.77 0.98
C HIS A 113 -26.96 -11.59 1.90
N GLU A 114 -26.84 -10.80 2.97
CA GLU A 114 -27.95 -10.45 3.86
C GLU A 114 -28.95 -9.50 3.18
N CYS A 115 -28.49 -8.48 2.45
CA CYS A 115 -29.33 -7.65 1.58
C CYS A 115 -30.14 -8.48 0.58
N LEU A 116 -29.47 -9.40 -0.15
CA LEU A 116 -30.13 -10.26 -1.13
C LEU A 116 -31.11 -11.25 -0.49
N GLU A 117 -30.80 -11.81 0.68
CA GLU A 117 -31.70 -12.73 1.37
C GLU A 117 -32.98 -12.01 1.84
N ALA A 118 -32.88 -10.76 2.29
CA ALA A 118 -34.04 -9.93 2.63
C ALA A 118 -34.85 -9.51 1.39
N ALA A 119 -34.19 -9.02 0.33
CA ALA A 119 -34.83 -8.58 -0.92
C ALA A 119 -35.38 -9.73 -1.79
N MET A 120 -35.29 -10.99 -1.32
CA MET A 120 -35.92 -12.17 -1.93
C MET A 120 -36.91 -12.88 -1.00
N VAL A 121 -37.21 -12.31 0.18
CA VAL A 121 -38.18 -12.84 1.15
C VAL A 121 -39.02 -11.69 1.70
N GLU A 122 -40.03 -11.29 0.93
CA GLU A 122 -41.00 -10.26 1.30
C GLU A 122 -41.99 -10.83 2.33
N GLY A 123 -41.76 -10.50 3.59
CA GLY A 123 -42.58 -10.93 4.72
C GLY A 123 -43.83 -10.07 4.92
N GLU A 124 -44.98 -10.73 5.08
CA GLU A 124 -46.27 -10.16 5.51
C GLU A 124 -46.67 -8.86 4.80
N ILE A 125 -47.09 -8.99 3.54
CA ILE A 125 -47.73 -7.91 2.77
C ILE A 125 -48.93 -7.38 3.57
N GLU A 126 -48.81 -6.15 4.10
CA GLU A 126 -49.88 -5.44 4.80
C GLU A 126 -51.00 -5.07 3.83
N SER A 127 -51.99 -5.95 3.69
CA SER A 127 -53.27 -5.58 3.10
C SER A 127 -53.96 -4.58 4.03
N LEU A 128 -53.87 -3.30 3.70
CA LEU A 128 -54.52 -2.17 4.41
C LEU A 128 -56.05 -2.32 4.54
N HIS A 129 -56.66 -3.33 3.90
CA HIS A 129 -58.09 -3.61 3.89
C HIS A 129 -58.42 -5.08 4.21
N SER A 130 -57.98 -5.61 5.35
CA SER A 130 -58.59 -6.80 5.96
C SER A 130 -58.50 -6.81 7.48
N ALA A 131 -59.63 -7.14 8.12
CA ALA A 131 -59.73 -7.26 9.58
C ALA A 131 -59.14 -8.59 10.09
N GLU A 132 -59.09 -8.70 11.42
CA GLU A 132 -58.65 -9.85 12.20
C GLU A 132 -59.03 -11.21 11.56
N ASN A 133 -58.07 -12.13 11.47
CA ASN A 133 -58.10 -13.46 10.82
C ASN A 133 -57.66 -13.54 9.33
N SER A 134 -56.87 -12.59 8.80
CA SER A 134 -56.11 -12.85 7.56
C SER A 134 -55.06 -13.95 7.79
N ALA A 135 -54.95 -14.91 6.87
CA ALA A 135 -53.88 -15.91 6.89
C ALA A 135 -52.57 -15.28 6.39
N LYS A 136 -51.44 -15.58 7.07
CA LYS A 136 -50.11 -15.00 6.78
C LYS A 136 -49.80 -14.97 5.29
N SER A 137 -49.78 -13.77 4.73
CA SER A 137 -49.25 -13.47 3.39
C SER A 137 -47.73 -13.53 3.41
N GLY A 138 -47.12 -13.86 2.28
CA GLY A 138 -45.67 -13.88 2.13
C GLY A 138 -45.26 -14.31 0.74
N GLN A 139 -44.14 -13.76 0.27
CA GLN A 139 -43.65 -13.89 -1.09
C GLN A 139 -42.14 -14.14 -1.07
N GLU A 140 -41.70 -15.17 -1.80
CA GLU A 140 -40.28 -15.47 -2.02
C GLU A 140 -39.95 -15.30 -3.50
N HIS A 141 -38.80 -14.68 -3.80
CA HIS A 141 -38.26 -14.61 -5.15
C HIS A 141 -37.18 -15.69 -5.34
N TRP A 142 -37.12 -16.29 -6.54
CA TRP A 142 -36.13 -17.30 -6.90
C TRP A 142 -35.64 -17.07 -8.33
N PHE A 143 -34.33 -16.91 -8.55
CA PHE A 143 -33.81 -16.70 -9.90
C PHE A 143 -33.94 -17.98 -10.75
N THR A 144 -34.52 -17.85 -11.94
CA THR A 144 -34.62 -18.94 -12.93
C THR A 144 -33.57 -18.78 -14.02
N GLU A 145 -33.28 -17.54 -14.42
CA GLU A 145 -32.26 -17.18 -15.40
C GLU A 145 -31.52 -15.92 -14.94
N LEU A 146 -30.18 -15.96 -14.93
CA LEU A 146 -29.35 -14.79 -14.57
C LEU A 146 -28.69 -14.21 -15.82
N PRO A 147 -28.62 -12.87 -15.95
CA PRO A 147 -27.91 -12.23 -17.05
C PRO A 147 -26.41 -12.53 -17.00
N PRO A 148 -25.70 -12.54 -18.15
CA PRO A 148 -24.24 -12.59 -18.16
C PRO A 148 -23.58 -11.44 -17.37
N VAL A 149 -24.18 -10.24 -17.40
CA VAL A 149 -23.80 -9.08 -16.57
C VAL A 149 -24.93 -8.80 -15.58
N LEU A 150 -24.67 -9.01 -14.28
CA LEU A 150 -25.63 -8.86 -13.21
C LEU A 150 -25.36 -7.55 -12.45
N THR A 151 -26.34 -6.65 -12.45
CA THR A 151 -26.24 -5.33 -11.83
C THR A 151 -27.14 -5.21 -10.60
N PHE A 152 -26.60 -4.62 -9.52
CA PHE A 152 -27.33 -4.37 -8.28
C PHE A 152 -27.36 -2.87 -7.98
N GLU A 153 -28.55 -2.32 -7.76
CA GLU A 153 -28.70 -0.97 -7.20
C GLU A 153 -28.64 -1.05 -5.67
N LEU A 154 -27.84 -0.20 -5.03
CA LEU A 154 -27.69 -0.11 -3.59
C LEU A 154 -28.42 1.15 -3.09
N SER A 155 -29.71 1.00 -2.81
CA SER A 155 -30.52 2.10 -2.29
C SER A 155 -30.07 2.48 -0.88
N ARG A 156 -29.45 3.66 -0.79
CA ARG A 156 -28.92 4.27 0.43
C ARG A 156 -29.66 5.55 0.83
N PHE A 157 -30.76 5.91 0.17
CA PHE A 157 -31.53 7.10 0.54
C PHE A 157 -32.84 6.68 1.22
N GLU A 158 -33.01 7.08 2.47
CA GLU A 158 -34.24 6.89 3.24
C GLU A 158 -34.78 8.24 3.74
N PHE A 159 -36.10 8.34 3.89
CA PHE A 159 -36.73 9.58 4.35
C PHE A 159 -36.63 9.69 5.88
N ASN A 160 -35.72 10.54 6.36
CA ASN A 160 -35.58 10.80 7.79
C ASN A 160 -36.77 11.65 8.27
N GLN A 161 -37.73 11.00 8.94
CA GLN A 161 -38.95 11.64 9.47
C GLN A 161 -38.67 12.77 10.47
N ALA A 162 -37.54 12.73 11.21
CA ALA A 162 -37.16 13.77 12.16
C ALA A 162 -36.52 15.00 11.49
N LEU A 163 -35.93 14.84 10.30
CA LEU A 163 -35.34 15.94 9.51
C LEU A 163 -36.24 16.40 8.34
N GLY A 164 -37.32 15.67 8.03
CA GLY A 164 -38.28 16.00 6.97
C GLY A 164 -37.71 15.93 5.55
N ARG A 165 -36.62 15.18 5.34
CA ARG A 165 -35.88 15.09 4.07
C ARG A 165 -35.27 13.71 3.84
N PRO A 166 -34.99 13.30 2.59
CA PRO A 166 -34.15 12.13 2.33
C PRO A 166 -32.74 12.34 2.89
N GLU A 167 -32.19 11.30 3.50
CA GLU A 167 -30.84 11.26 4.07
C GLU A 167 -30.09 10.01 3.60
N LYS A 168 -28.76 10.13 3.51
CA LYS A 168 -27.88 9.07 3.01
C LYS A 168 -27.48 8.13 4.14
N ILE A 169 -27.70 6.83 3.95
CA ILE A 169 -27.30 5.76 4.86
C ILE A 169 -25.80 5.50 4.69
N HIS A 170 -25.03 6.00 5.65
CA HIS A 170 -23.59 5.80 5.74
C HIS A 170 -23.19 4.45 6.37
N ASN A 171 -24.14 3.53 6.63
CA ASN A 171 -23.84 2.19 7.14
C ASN A 171 -22.85 1.45 6.22
N LYS A 172 -21.93 0.70 6.84
CA LYS A 172 -20.96 -0.14 6.13
C LYS A 172 -21.65 -1.39 5.59
N LEU A 173 -21.67 -1.54 4.26
CA LEU A 173 -22.14 -2.74 3.57
C LEU A 173 -20.95 -3.45 2.90
N GLU A 174 -20.70 -4.69 3.28
CA GLU A 174 -19.61 -5.50 2.74
C GLU A 174 -20.06 -6.31 1.50
N PHE A 175 -19.32 -6.24 0.40
CA PHE A 175 -19.60 -7.02 -0.81
C PHE A 175 -18.34 -7.75 -1.34
N PRO A 176 -18.45 -8.99 -1.85
CA PRO A 176 -17.30 -9.82 -2.19
C PRO A 176 -16.75 -9.56 -3.60
N ARG A 177 -15.47 -9.88 -3.83
CA ARG A 177 -14.88 -9.93 -5.19
C ARG A 177 -15.52 -11.02 -6.07
N MET A 178 -16.00 -12.10 -5.45
CA MET A 178 -16.66 -13.24 -6.10
C MET A 178 -17.97 -13.55 -5.37
N LEU A 179 -19.09 -13.44 -6.06
CA LEU A 179 -20.44 -13.73 -5.56
C LEU A 179 -20.90 -15.09 -6.08
N TYR A 180 -21.37 -15.98 -5.20
CA TYR A 180 -21.94 -17.27 -5.59
C TYR A 180 -23.46 -17.22 -5.52
N MET A 181 -24.10 -17.22 -6.69
CA MET A 181 -25.55 -17.02 -6.80
C MET A 181 -26.36 -18.30 -6.54
N ASP A 182 -25.71 -19.44 -6.34
CA ASP A 182 -26.35 -20.76 -6.29
C ASP A 182 -27.48 -20.88 -5.27
N ARG A 183 -27.36 -20.23 -4.10
CA ARG A 183 -28.38 -20.26 -3.05
C ARG A 183 -29.70 -19.59 -3.46
N TYR A 184 -29.65 -18.63 -4.39
CA TYR A 184 -30.80 -17.84 -4.84
C TYR A 184 -31.51 -18.41 -6.08
N MET A 185 -30.99 -19.50 -6.64
CA MET A 185 -31.53 -20.12 -7.86
C MET A 185 -32.65 -21.12 -7.55
N ASP A 186 -33.72 -21.12 -8.33
CA ASP A 186 -34.90 -21.99 -8.12
C ASP A 186 -34.57 -23.50 -8.07
N ARG A 187 -33.64 -23.96 -8.92
CA ARG A 187 -33.07 -25.33 -8.90
C ARG A 187 -32.54 -25.79 -7.53
N ASN A 188 -32.17 -24.86 -6.64
CA ASN A 188 -31.63 -25.13 -5.30
C ASN A 188 -32.64 -24.79 -4.18
N ARG A 189 -33.85 -24.30 -4.51
CA ARG A 189 -34.89 -23.76 -3.63
C ARG A 189 -35.13 -24.57 -2.35
N GLU A 190 -35.29 -25.88 -2.48
CA GLU A 190 -35.55 -26.76 -1.33
C GLU A 190 -34.35 -26.84 -0.36
N ILE A 191 -33.13 -26.94 -0.90
CA ILE A 191 -31.90 -27.00 -0.09
C ILE A 191 -31.67 -25.65 0.60
N THR A 192 -31.92 -24.54 -0.10
CA THR A 192 -31.85 -23.19 0.49
C THR A 192 -32.89 -23.02 1.60
N ARG A 193 -34.15 -23.45 1.41
CA ARG A 193 -35.18 -23.39 2.47
C ARG A 193 -34.79 -24.18 3.72
N ILE A 194 -34.21 -25.38 3.56
CA ILE A 194 -33.70 -26.19 4.69
C ILE A 194 -32.53 -25.46 5.40
N LYS A 195 -31.60 -24.85 4.66
CA LYS A 195 -30.49 -24.07 5.23
C LYS A 195 -30.95 -22.78 5.90
N ARG A 196 -31.95 -22.07 5.34
CA ARG A 196 -32.61 -20.89 5.95
C ARG A 196 -33.26 -21.24 7.30
N GLU A 197 -33.97 -22.37 7.35
CA GLU A 197 -34.59 -22.89 8.59
C GLU A 197 -33.54 -23.16 9.67
N GLU A 198 -32.43 -23.82 9.33
CA GLU A 198 -31.35 -24.12 10.27
C GLU A 198 -30.58 -22.86 10.70
N ILE A 199 -30.30 -21.93 9.78
CA ILE A 199 -29.70 -20.62 10.13
C ILE A 199 -30.59 -19.86 11.12
N ARG A 200 -31.93 -19.90 10.98
CA ARG A 200 -32.83 -19.23 11.92
C ARG A 200 -32.73 -19.81 13.32
N ARG A 201 -32.77 -21.14 13.45
CA ARG A 201 -32.59 -21.85 14.73
C ARG A 201 -31.22 -21.59 15.35
N LEU A 202 -30.17 -21.51 14.53
CA LEU A 202 -28.83 -21.13 14.97
C LEU A 202 -28.76 -19.66 15.44
N LYS A 203 -29.39 -18.70 14.74
CA LYS A 203 -29.50 -17.29 15.16
C LYS A 203 -30.35 -17.15 16.46
N GLU A 204 -31.41 -17.92 16.62
CA GLU A 204 -32.23 -17.98 17.84
C GLU A 204 -31.42 -18.52 19.04
N HIS A 205 -30.73 -19.65 18.87
CA HIS A 205 -29.88 -20.24 19.92
C HIS A 205 -28.69 -19.33 20.26
N LEU A 206 -28.05 -18.72 19.25
CA LEU A 206 -27.00 -17.71 19.41
C LEU A 206 -27.47 -16.56 20.31
N THR A 207 -28.68 -16.03 20.07
CA THR A 207 -29.27 -14.96 20.87
C THR A 207 -29.44 -15.38 22.33
N VAL A 208 -29.87 -16.62 22.61
CA VAL A 208 -29.96 -17.16 23.97
C VAL A 208 -28.60 -17.27 24.65
N LEU A 209 -27.55 -17.70 23.92
CA LEU A 209 -26.19 -17.78 24.46
C LEU A 209 -25.59 -16.38 24.72
N GLN A 210 -25.80 -15.41 23.82
CA GLN A 210 -25.40 -14.02 24.01
C GLN A 210 -26.09 -13.41 25.24
N GLN A 211 -27.41 -13.58 25.37
CA GLN A 211 -28.17 -13.13 26.55
C GLN A 211 -27.78 -13.85 27.85
N ARG A 212 -27.20 -15.06 27.78
CA ARG A 212 -26.62 -15.73 28.95
C ARG A 212 -25.25 -15.16 29.29
N LEU A 213 -24.36 -15.00 28.31
CA LEU A 213 -23.03 -14.41 28.46
C LEU A 213 -23.09 -12.99 29.05
N GLU A 214 -24.00 -12.16 28.55
CA GLU A 214 -24.22 -10.79 29.01
C GLU A 214 -24.56 -10.70 30.52
N ARG A 215 -25.13 -11.76 31.12
CA ARG A 215 -25.41 -11.80 32.58
C ARG A 215 -24.16 -11.99 33.43
N TYR A 216 -23.08 -12.55 32.87
CA TYR A 216 -21.79 -12.66 33.54
C TYR A 216 -20.95 -11.40 33.32
N LEU A 217 -21.04 -10.76 32.15
CA LEU A 217 -20.29 -9.53 31.81
C LEU A 217 -20.92 -8.27 32.42
N SER A 218 -22.25 -8.16 32.43
CA SER A 218 -23.01 -7.03 32.95
C SER A 218 -23.82 -7.41 34.21
N TYR A 219 -23.14 -8.05 35.17
CA TYR A 219 -23.73 -8.52 36.42
C TYR A 219 -24.09 -7.37 37.38
N GLY A 220 -25.09 -7.61 38.23
CA GLY A 220 -25.57 -6.70 39.27
C GLY A 220 -27.07 -6.39 39.17
N SER A 221 -27.63 -5.80 40.23
CA SER A 221 -29.04 -5.34 40.27
C SER A 221 -29.19 -3.81 40.12
N GLY A 222 -28.10 -3.06 40.22
CA GLY A 222 -28.10 -1.60 40.13
C GLY A 222 -28.04 -1.06 38.69
N PRO A 223 -27.98 0.27 38.54
CA PRO A 223 -27.80 0.94 37.25
C PRO A 223 -26.34 0.85 36.72
N LYS A 224 -25.36 0.65 37.61
CA LYS A 224 -24.00 0.24 37.25
C LYS A 224 -23.92 -1.29 37.26
N ARG A 225 -23.21 -1.84 36.28
CA ARG A 225 -22.97 -3.28 36.08
C ARG A 225 -21.48 -3.54 35.90
N PHE A 226 -21.04 -4.72 36.29
CA PHE A 226 -19.63 -5.13 36.27
C PHE A 226 -19.51 -6.63 35.97
N PRO A 227 -18.36 -7.14 35.49
CA PRO A 227 -18.17 -8.57 35.30
C PRO A 227 -18.21 -9.33 36.64
N LEU A 228 -18.88 -10.48 36.65
CA LEU A 228 -19.05 -11.31 37.85
C LEU A 228 -17.71 -11.89 38.35
N ALA A 229 -16.77 -12.21 37.44
CA ALA A 229 -15.43 -12.67 37.80
C ALA A 229 -14.68 -11.62 38.64
N ASP A 230 -14.67 -10.37 38.17
CA ASP A 230 -14.05 -9.22 38.84
C ASP A 230 -14.70 -8.96 40.20
N VAL A 231 -16.04 -8.98 40.28
CA VAL A 231 -16.78 -8.82 41.55
C VAL A 231 -16.44 -9.92 42.55
N LEU A 232 -16.26 -11.17 42.11
CA LEU A 232 -15.82 -12.27 42.96
C LEU A 232 -14.35 -12.12 43.40
N GLN A 233 -13.48 -11.61 42.52
CA GLN A 233 -12.08 -11.33 42.85
C GLN A 233 -11.96 -10.22 43.89
N TYR A 234 -12.53 -9.04 43.66
CA TYR A 234 -12.46 -7.92 44.60
C TYR A 234 -13.12 -8.25 45.95
N ALA A 235 -14.15 -9.10 45.96
CA ALA A 235 -14.74 -9.61 47.20
C ALA A 235 -13.81 -10.55 47.97
N MET A 236 -13.02 -11.38 47.27
CA MET A 236 -12.03 -12.28 47.86
C MET A 236 -10.81 -11.52 48.37
N GLU A 237 -10.31 -10.54 47.61
CA GLU A 237 -9.23 -9.64 48.03
C GLU A 237 -9.61 -8.84 49.27
N PHE A 238 -10.83 -8.28 49.30
CA PHE A 238 -11.37 -7.61 50.49
C PHE A 238 -11.50 -8.57 51.68
N ALA A 239 -12.02 -9.79 51.49
CA ALA A 239 -12.13 -10.75 52.60
C ALA A 239 -10.77 -11.19 53.16
N SER A 240 -9.75 -11.27 52.29
CA SER A 240 -8.38 -11.68 52.63
C SER A 240 -7.53 -10.54 53.23
N SER A 241 -8.00 -9.29 53.17
CA SER A 241 -7.27 -8.15 53.73
C SER A 241 -7.33 -8.13 55.26
N LYS A 242 -6.25 -7.68 55.89
CA LYS A 242 -6.11 -7.74 57.35
C LYS A 242 -7.18 -6.91 58.06
N PRO A 243 -7.90 -7.47 59.04
CA PRO A 243 -9.03 -6.78 59.64
C PRO A 243 -8.64 -5.51 60.41
N VAL A 244 -9.36 -4.41 60.15
CA VAL A 244 -9.11 -3.09 60.78
C VAL A 244 -10.23 -2.77 61.76
N CYS A 245 -9.90 -2.70 63.05
CA CYS A 245 -10.87 -2.45 64.12
C CYS A 245 -10.97 -0.97 64.54
N SER A 246 -11.07 -0.07 63.56
CA SER A 246 -11.39 1.35 63.75
C SER A 246 -12.44 1.81 62.74
N SER A 247 -13.48 2.50 63.22
CA SER A 247 -14.33 3.36 62.39
C SER A 247 -13.63 4.71 62.21
N PRO A 248 -13.88 5.46 61.10
CA PRO A 248 -13.27 6.76 60.91
C PRO A 248 -13.68 7.74 62.01
N ILE A 249 -12.69 8.25 62.74
CA ILE A 249 -12.77 9.44 63.57
C ILE A 249 -11.64 10.36 63.09
N GLU A 250 -11.90 11.01 61.95
CA GLU A 250 -11.25 12.26 61.59
C GLU A 250 -12.37 13.30 61.56
N ASP A 251 -12.43 14.14 62.60
CA ASP A 251 -13.53 15.09 62.78
C ASP A 251 -13.43 16.24 61.76
N PHE A 252 -14.52 16.46 61.02
CA PHE A 252 -14.68 17.59 60.11
C PHE A 252 -14.88 18.89 60.91
N ASP A 253 -13.79 19.52 61.33
CA ASP A 253 -13.85 20.77 62.09
C ASP A 253 -14.39 21.92 61.21
N THR A 254 -15.56 22.46 61.56
CA THR A 254 -16.43 23.21 60.63
C THR A 254 -16.63 24.66 61.09
N SER A 255 -15.74 25.58 60.67
CA SER A 255 -15.91 27.01 61.00
C SER A 255 -15.36 28.05 59.99
N ALA A 256 -15.93 28.06 58.77
CA ALA A 256 -16.10 29.25 57.90
C ALA A 256 -14.83 29.94 57.31
N PRO A 257 -14.98 31.01 56.48
CA PRO A 257 -15.67 31.06 55.18
C PRO A 257 -14.70 31.50 54.02
N PRO A 258 -15.12 31.65 52.75
CA PRO A 258 -14.20 31.52 51.60
C PRO A 258 -13.51 32.81 51.13
N GLY A 259 -12.28 32.69 50.60
CA GLY A 259 -11.62 33.78 49.87
C GLY A 259 -10.20 33.49 49.32
N GLY A 260 -10.10 33.33 48.00
CA GLY A 260 -9.03 33.85 47.13
C GLY A 260 -7.53 33.69 47.45
N THR A 261 -6.85 32.94 46.58
CA THR A 261 -5.53 33.24 45.94
C THR A 261 -4.21 33.29 46.74
N THR A 262 -3.17 32.72 46.09
CA THR A 262 -1.73 33.08 46.17
C THR A 262 -0.97 33.00 47.49
N ALA A 263 -0.37 31.82 47.74
CA ALA A 263 1.09 31.55 47.66
C ALA A 263 2.14 32.26 48.57
N LEU A 264 3.26 31.54 48.75
CA LEU A 264 4.65 31.97 49.07
C LEU A 264 5.20 32.04 50.53
N VAL A 265 5.59 30.85 51.03
CA VAL A 265 6.90 30.54 51.71
C VAL A 265 7.18 31.10 53.17
N PRO A 266 8.40 31.13 53.77
CA PRO A 266 8.70 30.46 55.09
C PRO A 266 9.29 31.46 56.16
N PRO A 267 10.23 31.15 57.12
CA PRO A 267 10.79 29.87 57.62
C PRO A 267 11.06 29.68 59.14
N ALA A 268 11.04 28.41 59.58
CA ALA A 268 11.95 27.80 60.59
C ALA A 268 11.96 28.36 62.05
N PRO A 269 12.77 27.80 62.99
CA PRO A 269 13.37 26.46 63.09
C PRO A 269 12.90 25.70 64.35
N SER A 270 13.51 24.56 64.69
CA SER A 270 13.48 23.98 66.04
C SER A 270 14.80 23.27 66.35
N VAL A 271 15.26 23.40 67.60
CA VAL A 271 16.53 22.82 68.11
C VAL A 271 16.19 21.82 69.22
N ALA A 272 16.94 20.71 69.30
CA ALA A 272 16.70 19.64 70.25
C ALA A 272 17.46 19.82 71.57
N GLU A 273 16.99 19.15 72.63
CA GLU A 273 17.79 18.76 73.79
C GLU A 273 17.64 17.25 74.06
N GLN A 274 18.69 16.62 74.59
CA GLN A 274 18.71 15.23 75.04
C GLN A 274 19.17 15.16 76.50
N GLY A 275 18.63 14.20 77.26
CA GLY A 275 19.12 13.85 78.61
C GLY A 275 20.41 13.01 78.55
N PRO A 276 21.39 13.20 79.46
CA PRO A 276 22.78 12.78 79.21
C PRO A 276 23.24 11.49 79.93
N SER A 277 24.36 10.95 79.45
CA SER A 277 25.20 9.96 80.14
C SER A 277 26.25 10.63 81.06
N ALA A 278 26.66 9.93 82.12
CA ALA A 278 27.80 10.28 83.00
C ALA A 278 29.08 9.47 82.61
N PRO A 279 30.23 9.56 83.33
CA PRO A 279 30.73 10.59 84.27
C PRO A 279 32.06 11.21 83.72
N PRO A 280 32.92 11.82 84.57
CA PRO A 280 34.29 11.26 84.70
C PRO A 280 34.97 11.47 86.07
N ASP A 281 36.08 10.74 86.33
CA ASP A 281 37.31 11.38 86.86
C ASP A 281 38.61 10.54 86.65
N SER A 282 39.74 11.25 86.61
CA SER A 282 41.15 10.85 86.84
C SER A 282 42.01 10.14 85.77
N SER A 283 43.04 10.88 85.33
CA SER A 283 44.39 10.46 84.85
C SER A 283 44.57 9.84 83.43
N GLY A 284 45.70 10.12 82.76
CA GLY A 284 46.11 9.42 81.53
C GLY A 284 47.29 10.00 80.73
N ALA A 285 47.04 11.08 79.97
CA ALA A 285 47.94 11.76 79.01
C ALA A 285 48.27 11.04 77.67
N SER A 286 48.71 11.87 76.70
CA SER A 286 49.21 11.58 75.33
C SER A 286 48.16 11.37 74.20
N PRO A 287 48.45 11.75 72.92
CA PRO A 287 47.39 12.02 71.91
C PRO A 287 47.49 11.30 70.53
N GLN A 288 46.32 10.96 69.97
CA GLN A 288 46.06 10.61 68.53
C GLN A 288 46.73 9.32 67.98
N PRO A 289 46.25 8.69 66.87
CA PRO A 289 45.54 9.25 65.69
C PRO A 289 44.20 8.56 65.28
N GLN A 290 43.63 8.99 64.14
CA GLN A 290 42.48 8.38 63.44
C GLN A 290 42.88 7.10 62.66
N PRO A 291 41.92 6.21 62.31
CA PRO A 291 41.63 6.03 60.87
C PRO A 291 40.18 5.62 60.46
N GLN A 292 39.77 6.08 59.27
CA GLN A 292 38.93 5.48 58.20
C GLN A 292 37.54 4.80 58.46
N PRO A 293 36.58 4.91 57.51
CA PRO A 293 35.27 4.24 57.54
C PRO A 293 35.29 2.83 56.90
N GLN A 294 34.33 1.98 57.28
CA GLN A 294 34.11 0.65 56.70
C GLN A 294 33.00 0.64 55.63
N GLN A 295 33.18 -0.17 54.58
CA GLN A 295 32.17 -0.44 53.56
C GLN A 295 31.11 -1.44 54.07
N GLN A 296 29.82 -1.13 53.88
CA GLN A 296 28.75 -2.13 54.02
C GLN A 296 28.57 -2.91 52.70
N ARG A 297 28.30 -4.22 52.82
CA ARG A 297 28.02 -5.09 51.66
C ARG A 297 26.55 -4.99 51.25
N VAL A 298 26.30 -4.96 49.93
CA VAL A 298 24.96 -5.09 49.35
C VAL A 298 24.40 -6.49 49.62
N SER A 299 23.10 -6.59 49.91
CA SER A 299 22.39 -7.84 50.16
C SER A 299 22.04 -8.57 48.86
N ILE A 300 22.61 -9.77 48.68
CA ILE A 300 22.33 -10.64 47.54
C ILE A 300 20.91 -11.22 47.69
N HIS A 301 20.00 -10.84 46.79
CA HIS A 301 18.64 -11.38 46.71
C HIS A 301 18.65 -12.74 46.00
N LYS A 302 17.62 -13.57 46.22
CA LYS A 302 17.51 -14.90 45.61
C LYS A 302 16.59 -14.86 44.37
N PRO A 303 16.71 -15.79 43.40
CA PRO A 303 15.93 -15.75 42.15
C PRO A 303 14.40 -15.76 42.29
N PHE A 304 13.86 -16.05 43.48
CA PHE A 304 12.42 -16.16 43.75
C PHE A 304 11.99 -15.39 45.01
N THR A 305 12.69 -14.31 45.39
CA THR A 305 12.30 -13.44 46.52
C THR A 305 11.87 -12.07 46.03
N GLN A 306 10.61 -11.69 46.29
CA GLN A 306 10.12 -10.34 46.00
C GLN A 306 10.84 -9.29 46.85
N SER A 307 11.48 -8.33 46.19
CA SER A 307 12.14 -7.18 46.81
C SER A 307 11.12 -6.09 47.13
N ARG A 308 11.10 -5.58 48.36
CA ARG A 308 10.15 -4.54 48.83
C ARG A 308 8.66 -4.88 48.63
N VAL A 309 8.21 -6.02 49.16
CA VAL A 309 6.79 -6.16 49.51
C VAL A 309 6.41 -4.99 50.45
N PRO A 310 5.31 -4.26 50.21
CA PRO A 310 4.85 -3.20 51.11
C PRO A 310 4.70 -3.71 52.55
N SER A 311 4.94 -2.83 53.53
CA SER A 311 4.73 -3.21 54.94
C SER A 311 3.27 -3.61 55.15
N ASP A 312 3.07 -4.87 55.54
CA ASP A 312 1.79 -5.57 55.60
C ASP A 312 0.95 -5.10 56.81
N LEU A 313 0.57 -3.82 56.72
CA LEU A 313 -0.19 -3.02 57.68
C LEU A 313 -1.68 -3.07 57.32
N PRO A 314 -2.59 -3.23 58.30
CA PRO A 314 -4.03 -3.17 58.04
C PRO A 314 -4.44 -1.78 57.52
N MET A 315 -4.80 -1.69 56.24
CA MET A 315 -5.34 -0.47 55.61
C MET A 315 -6.81 -0.64 55.22
N HIS A 316 -7.53 0.46 55.07
CA HIS A 316 -8.92 0.45 54.60
C HIS A 316 -8.97 0.41 53.05
N PRO A 317 -9.96 -0.27 52.43
CA PRO A 317 -11.07 -1.01 53.06
C PRO A 317 -10.71 -2.46 53.43
N ALA A 318 -11.10 -2.87 54.63
CA ALA A 318 -10.91 -4.23 55.15
C ALA A 318 -12.09 -4.65 56.04
N PRO A 319 -12.31 -5.96 56.28
CA PRO A 319 -13.27 -6.44 57.27
C PRO A 319 -12.93 -5.93 58.67
N ARG A 320 -13.92 -5.83 59.57
CA ARG A 320 -13.66 -5.41 60.97
C ARG A 320 -13.25 -6.58 61.86
N HIS A 321 -13.86 -7.73 61.62
CA HIS A 321 -13.60 -9.00 62.30
C HIS A 321 -13.90 -10.13 61.30
N ILE A 322 -13.08 -11.17 61.30
CA ILE A 322 -13.24 -12.42 60.55
C ILE A 322 -12.42 -13.49 61.26
N THR A 323 -12.91 -14.72 61.37
CA THR A 323 -12.13 -15.86 61.90
C THR A 323 -11.37 -16.58 60.79
N GLU A 324 -10.29 -17.29 61.15
CA GLU A 324 -9.51 -18.08 60.17
C GLU A 324 -10.37 -19.17 59.51
N GLU A 325 -11.34 -19.76 60.24
CA GLU A 325 -12.29 -20.73 59.71
C GLU A 325 -13.27 -20.09 58.69
N GLU A 326 -13.79 -18.90 58.98
CA GLU A 326 -14.65 -18.16 58.05
C GLU A 326 -13.88 -17.68 56.80
N LEU A 327 -12.64 -17.21 56.97
CA LEU A 327 -11.79 -16.79 55.86
C LEU A 327 -11.51 -17.96 54.90
N HIS A 328 -11.08 -19.11 55.43
CA HIS A 328 -10.79 -20.28 54.60
C HIS A 328 -12.04 -20.80 53.86
N VAL A 329 -13.22 -20.72 54.48
CA VAL A 329 -14.50 -21.03 53.83
C VAL A 329 -14.85 -20.02 52.72
N LEU A 330 -14.61 -18.72 52.95
CA LEU A 330 -14.84 -17.68 51.96
C LEU A 330 -13.88 -17.78 50.77
N GLU A 331 -12.58 -17.94 50.99
CA GLU A 331 -11.57 -18.20 49.96
C GLU A 331 -11.98 -19.43 49.11
N GLY A 332 -12.26 -20.56 49.76
CA GLY A 332 -12.62 -21.81 49.09
C GLY A 332 -13.94 -21.73 48.30
N CYS A 333 -14.86 -20.84 48.68
CA CYS A 333 -16.09 -20.60 47.93
C CYS A 333 -15.89 -19.59 46.79
N LEU A 334 -15.30 -18.43 47.06
CA LEU A 334 -15.11 -17.35 46.09
C LEU A 334 -14.14 -17.76 44.97
N HIS A 335 -13.01 -18.40 45.30
CA HIS A 335 -12.05 -18.88 44.30
C HIS A 335 -12.67 -19.95 43.38
N ARG A 336 -13.45 -20.87 43.96
CA ARG A 336 -14.18 -21.89 43.20
C ARG A 336 -15.25 -21.26 42.31
N TRP A 337 -16.08 -20.35 42.83
CA TRP A 337 -17.10 -19.67 42.03
C TRP A 337 -16.50 -18.80 40.93
N ARG A 338 -15.35 -18.14 41.19
CA ARG A 338 -14.60 -17.40 40.15
C ARG A 338 -14.17 -18.34 39.03
N SER A 339 -13.57 -19.48 39.37
CA SER A 339 -13.16 -20.50 38.39
C SER A 339 -14.35 -21.12 37.64
N GLU A 340 -15.48 -21.36 38.31
CA GLU A 340 -16.73 -21.82 37.68
C GLU A 340 -17.24 -20.78 36.68
N VAL A 341 -17.27 -19.49 37.04
CA VAL A 341 -17.70 -18.36 36.18
C VAL A 341 -16.76 -18.13 34.99
N GLU A 342 -15.45 -18.20 35.18
CA GLU A 342 -14.45 -18.02 34.11
C GLU A 342 -14.50 -19.16 33.08
N ASN A 343 -14.80 -20.38 33.51
CA ASN A 343 -15.02 -21.52 32.62
C ASN A 343 -16.37 -21.40 31.89
N ASP A 344 -17.48 -21.11 32.59
CA ASP A 344 -18.80 -20.87 31.98
C ASP A 344 -18.73 -19.77 30.89
N THR A 345 -18.04 -18.67 31.19
CA THR A 345 -17.84 -17.54 30.27
C THR A 345 -17.07 -17.96 29.02
N ARG A 346 -15.98 -18.72 29.19
CA ARG A 346 -15.14 -19.23 28.10
C ARG A 346 -15.88 -20.25 27.22
N ASP A 347 -16.66 -21.14 27.81
CA ASP A 347 -17.46 -22.12 27.09
C ASP A 347 -18.64 -21.50 26.34
N LEU A 348 -19.24 -20.44 26.89
CA LEU A 348 -20.25 -19.63 26.19
C LEU A 348 -19.66 -18.90 24.99
N GLN A 349 -18.53 -18.21 25.16
CA GLN A 349 -17.80 -17.55 24.08
C GLN A 349 -17.40 -18.55 22.99
N GLY A 350 -16.79 -19.68 23.36
CA GLY A 350 -16.44 -20.74 22.42
C GLY A 350 -17.65 -21.35 21.69
N SER A 351 -18.81 -21.42 22.34
CA SER A 351 -20.06 -21.89 21.71
C SER A 351 -20.62 -20.88 20.72
N ILE A 352 -20.60 -19.59 21.08
CA ILE A 352 -20.98 -18.47 20.19
C ILE A 352 -20.10 -18.47 18.93
N SER A 353 -18.77 -18.56 19.08
CA SER A 353 -17.83 -18.63 17.95
C SER A 353 -18.05 -19.86 17.05
N ARG A 354 -18.39 -21.03 17.63
CA ARG A 354 -18.76 -22.22 16.86
C ARG A 354 -20.04 -22.02 16.04
N ILE A 355 -21.05 -21.35 16.61
CA ILE A 355 -22.31 -21.08 15.89
C ILE A 355 -22.10 -20.05 14.78
N HIS A 356 -21.39 -18.95 15.01
CA HIS A 356 -21.03 -17.98 13.95
C HIS A 356 -20.37 -18.68 12.76
N ARG A 357 -19.29 -19.45 13.02
CA ARG A 357 -18.58 -20.20 11.98
C ARG A 357 -19.45 -21.23 11.25
N THR A 358 -20.46 -21.78 11.92
CA THR A 358 -21.41 -22.73 11.30
C THR A 358 -22.40 -22.01 10.38
N ILE A 359 -22.85 -20.80 10.74
CA ILE A 359 -23.69 -19.95 9.89
C ILE A 359 -22.92 -19.45 8.66
N GLU A 360 -21.68 -18.95 8.87
CA GLU A 360 -20.78 -18.48 7.80
C GLU A 360 -20.51 -19.56 6.74
N LEU A 361 -20.19 -20.78 7.18
CA LEU A 361 -19.88 -21.90 6.29
C LEU A 361 -21.11 -22.64 5.73
N MET A 362 -22.34 -22.25 6.14
CA MET A 362 -23.58 -22.96 5.78
C MET A 362 -23.79 -23.06 4.26
N TYR A 363 -23.25 -22.13 3.47
CA TYR A 363 -23.36 -22.13 2.01
C TYR A 363 -22.02 -22.39 1.28
N SER A 364 -20.96 -22.79 2.00
CA SER A 364 -19.64 -23.10 1.43
C SER A 364 -19.52 -24.53 0.86
N ASP A 365 -20.64 -25.25 0.75
CA ASP A 365 -20.70 -26.57 0.11
C ASP A 365 -20.36 -26.49 -1.38
N LYS A 366 -19.65 -27.50 -1.92
CA LYS A 366 -19.32 -27.57 -3.37
C LYS A 366 -20.55 -27.51 -4.29
N THR A 367 -21.73 -27.89 -3.81
CA THR A 367 -23.01 -27.81 -4.54
C THR A 367 -23.62 -26.40 -4.56
N MET A 368 -23.21 -25.52 -3.64
CA MET A 368 -23.62 -24.12 -3.52
C MET A 368 -22.55 -23.14 -4.03
N MET A 369 -21.54 -23.65 -4.75
CA MET A 369 -20.44 -22.88 -5.35
C MET A 369 -20.25 -23.23 -6.83
N GLN A 370 -21.34 -23.21 -7.61
CA GLN A 370 -21.39 -23.63 -9.02
C GLN A 370 -21.76 -22.51 -10.01
N VAL A 371 -22.20 -21.34 -9.54
CA VAL A 371 -22.51 -20.16 -10.35
C VAL A 371 -21.74 -18.94 -9.79
N PRO A 372 -20.42 -18.88 -10.05
CA PRO A 372 -19.57 -17.74 -9.68
C PRO A 372 -19.81 -16.52 -10.58
N TYR A 373 -19.94 -15.36 -9.95
CA TYR A 373 -19.99 -14.04 -10.57
C TYR A 373 -18.83 -13.20 -10.02
N ARG A 374 -17.96 -12.68 -10.91
CA ARG A 374 -16.82 -11.83 -10.56
C ARG A 374 -17.24 -10.37 -10.58
N LEU A 375 -16.89 -9.61 -9.55
CA LEU A 375 -17.12 -8.17 -9.55
C LEU A 375 -16.24 -7.50 -10.62
N HIS A 376 -16.86 -6.80 -11.56
CA HIS A 376 -16.17 -6.13 -12.67
C HIS A 376 -16.10 -4.61 -12.47
N ALA A 377 -17.19 -3.99 -12.01
CA ALA A 377 -17.21 -2.55 -11.75
C ALA A 377 -18.02 -2.19 -10.50
N VAL A 378 -17.66 -1.07 -9.88
CA VAL A 378 -18.34 -0.44 -8.73
C VAL A 378 -18.46 1.04 -9.00
N LEU A 379 -19.68 1.56 -8.97
CA LEU A 379 -19.96 2.98 -9.16
C LEU A 379 -20.22 3.62 -7.79
N VAL A 380 -19.46 4.67 -7.50
CA VAL A 380 -19.36 5.33 -6.19
C VAL A 380 -19.85 6.76 -6.28
N HIS A 381 -20.62 7.18 -5.26
CA HIS A 381 -21.15 8.53 -5.13
C HIS A 381 -20.72 9.15 -3.79
N GLU A 382 -20.17 10.38 -3.83
CA GLU A 382 -19.91 11.23 -2.67
C GLU A 382 -20.69 12.54 -2.76
N GLY A 383 -21.62 12.78 -1.82
CA GLY A 383 -22.50 13.94 -1.85
C GLY A 383 -23.89 13.67 -1.27
N GLN A 384 -24.81 14.60 -1.55
CA GLN A 384 -26.22 14.56 -1.19
C GLN A 384 -27.04 14.00 -2.35
N ALA A 385 -28.30 13.61 -2.12
CA ALA A 385 -29.16 13.02 -3.17
C ALA A 385 -29.20 13.86 -4.47
N ASN A 386 -29.44 15.16 -4.35
CA ASN A 386 -29.62 16.07 -5.47
C ASN A 386 -28.30 16.58 -6.10
N ALA A 387 -27.15 16.35 -5.46
CA ALA A 387 -25.85 16.86 -5.90
C ALA A 387 -24.67 16.16 -5.21
N GLY A 388 -23.77 15.61 -6.01
CA GLY A 388 -22.53 14.98 -5.55
C GLY A 388 -21.61 14.60 -6.70
N HIS A 389 -20.45 14.07 -6.35
CA HIS A 389 -19.43 13.60 -7.30
C HIS A 389 -19.52 12.08 -7.50
N TYR A 390 -19.30 11.64 -8.74
CA TYR A 390 -19.48 10.26 -9.18
C TYR A 390 -18.20 9.74 -9.85
N TRP A 391 -17.77 8.53 -9.49
CA TRP A 391 -16.63 7.86 -10.15
C TRP A 391 -16.81 6.34 -10.15
N ALA A 392 -16.03 5.66 -10.98
CA ALA A 392 -16.06 4.21 -11.09
C ALA A 392 -14.72 3.57 -10.69
N TYR A 393 -14.80 2.42 -10.03
CA TYR A 393 -13.71 1.44 -10.01
C TYR A 393 -14.05 0.33 -11.00
N ILE A 394 -13.13 0.00 -11.91
CA ILE A 394 -13.30 -1.08 -12.89
C ILE A 394 -12.08 -2.00 -12.81
N TYR A 395 -12.29 -3.32 -12.86
CA TYR A 395 -11.22 -4.30 -12.86
C TYR A 395 -10.64 -4.48 -14.27
N ASP A 396 -9.34 -4.25 -14.42
CA ASP A 396 -8.58 -4.47 -15.65
C ASP A 396 -8.10 -5.93 -15.72
N PRO A 397 -8.59 -6.74 -16.68
CA PRO A 397 -8.21 -8.15 -16.82
C PRO A 397 -6.81 -8.34 -17.43
N GLN A 398 -6.31 -7.39 -18.23
CA GLN A 398 -5.02 -7.47 -18.90
C GLN A 398 -3.88 -7.17 -17.92
N HIS A 399 -4.08 -6.17 -17.05
CA HIS A 399 -3.11 -5.76 -16.04
C HIS A 399 -3.33 -6.42 -14.67
N GLY A 400 -4.45 -7.14 -14.49
CA GLY A 400 -4.80 -7.85 -13.26
C GLY A 400 -5.16 -6.98 -12.05
N CYS A 401 -5.33 -5.67 -12.25
CA CYS A 401 -5.46 -4.66 -11.19
C CYS A 401 -6.77 -3.86 -11.26
N TRP A 402 -7.13 -3.19 -10.16
CA TRP A 402 -8.24 -2.23 -10.17
C TRP A 402 -7.79 -0.88 -10.75
N MET A 403 -8.68 -0.26 -11.52
CA MET A 403 -8.48 1.05 -12.13
C MET A 403 -9.57 2.00 -11.64
N LYS A 404 -9.18 3.20 -11.19
CA LYS A 404 -10.07 4.27 -10.73
C LYS A 404 -10.28 5.25 -11.88
N TYR A 405 -11.51 5.38 -12.35
CA TYR A 405 -11.93 6.28 -13.42
C TYR A 405 -12.66 7.47 -12.79
N ASN A 406 -11.95 8.61 -12.69
CA ASN A 406 -12.42 9.84 -12.06
C ASN A 406 -12.24 11.01 -13.04
N ASP A 407 -13.26 11.28 -13.83
CA ASP A 407 -13.26 12.23 -14.95
C ASP A 407 -12.03 12.07 -15.87
N ILE A 408 -11.24 13.13 -16.05
CA ILE A 408 -10.00 13.18 -16.84
C ILE A 408 -8.82 12.41 -16.22
N SER A 409 -9.02 11.75 -15.08
CA SER A 409 -8.00 11.05 -14.31
C SER A 409 -8.33 9.56 -14.17
N VAL A 410 -7.67 8.75 -15.01
CA VAL A 410 -7.66 7.30 -14.89
C VAL A 410 -6.36 6.90 -14.17
N THR A 411 -6.47 6.23 -13.02
CA THR A 411 -5.32 5.83 -12.20
C THR A 411 -5.37 4.36 -11.80
N LYS A 412 -4.19 3.75 -11.57
CA LYS A 412 -4.09 2.43 -10.94
C LYS A 412 -4.52 2.53 -9.48
N SER A 413 -5.24 1.52 -9.01
CA SER A 413 -5.81 1.46 -7.66
C SER A 413 -5.79 0.03 -7.10
N SER A 414 -6.30 -0.13 -5.89
CA SER A 414 -6.28 -1.37 -5.10
C SER A 414 -7.68 -1.72 -4.62
N TRP A 415 -7.90 -2.98 -4.26
CA TRP A 415 -9.17 -3.41 -3.65
C TRP A 415 -9.39 -2.72 -2.30
N GLU A 416 -8.32 -2.41 -1.60
CA GLU A 416 -8.30 -1.82 -0.27
C GLU A 416 -8.68 -0.33 -0.32
N GLU A 417 -8.32 0.37 -1.40
CA GLU A 417 -8.87 1.70 -1.72
C GLU A 417 -10.34 1.61 -2.16
N LEU A 418 -10.70 0.66 -3.03
CA LEU A 418 -12.09 0.45 -3.47
C LEU A 418 -13.00 0.24 -2.24
N VAL A 419 -12.66 -0.69 -1.35
CA VAL A 419 -13.39 -1.00 -0.11
C VAL A 419 -13.60 0.25 0.76
N ARG A 420 -12.53 1.03 1.00
CA ARG A 420 -12.56 2.25 1.81
C ARG A 420 -13.53 3.30 1.26
N ASP A 421 -13.54 3.50 -0.05
CA ASP A 421 -14.38 4.51 -0.70
C ASP A 421 -15.81 3.97 -1.01
N SER A 422 -16.02 2.65 -1.04
CA SER A 422 -17.26 2.02 -1.54
C SER A 422 -18.18 1.42 -0.47
N PHE A 423 -17.64 0.83 0.61
CA PHE A 423 -18.49 0.11 1.59
C PHE A 423 -19.37 1.07 2.42
N GLY A 424 -18.95 2.34 2.56
CA GLY A 424 -19.54 3.29 3.50
C GLY A 424 -18.83 3.30 4.86
N GLY A 425 -19.29 4.13 5.79
CA GLY A 425 -18.78 4.26 7.16
C GLY A 425 -17.47 5.04 7.31
N TYR A 426 -16.54 4.92 6.37
CA TYR A 426 -15.22 5.57 6.45
C TYR A 426 -15.16 7.00 5.86
N ARG A 427 -16.07 7.32 4.93
CA ARG A 427 -16.10 8.58 4.14
C ARG A 427 -17.54 8.95 3.77
N ASN A 428 -17.72 10.13 3.17
CA ASN A 428 -19.01 10.56 2.60
C ASN A 428 -19.35 9.83 1.30
N ALA A 429 -18.34 9.22 0.67
CA ALA A 429 -18.43 8.27 -0.45
C ALA A 429 -19.11 6.94 -0.06
N SER A 430 -19.84 6.36 -1.00
CA SER A 430 -20.38 5.00 -0.92
C SER A 430 -20.74 4.46 -2.31
N ALA A 431 -20.64 3.15 -2.52
CA ALA A 431 -21.19 2.51 -3.71
C ALA A 431 -22.72 2.65 -3.78
N TYR A 432 -23.24 2.94 -4.98
CA TYR A 432 -24.66 2.95 -5.31
C TYR A 432 -25.03 1.92 -6.40
N CYS A 433 -24.06 1.43 -7.18
CA CYS A 433 -24.25 0.33 -8.11
C CYS A 433 -23.05 -0.63 -8.14
N LEU A 434 -23.33 -1.93 -8.17
CA LEU A 434 -22.34 -3.00 -8.34
C LEU A 434 -22.61 -3.75 -9.64
N MET A 435 -21.58 -3.98 -10.46
CA MET A 435 -21.67 -4.74 -11.70
C MET A 435 -20.80 -6.01 -11.61
N TYR A 436 -21.44 -7.17 -11.69
CA TYR A 436 -20.78 -8.47 -11.72
C TYR A 436 -20.89 -9.13 -13.09
N ILE A 437 -19.87 -9.89 -13.49
CA ILE A 437 -19.85 -10.69 -14.72
C ILE A 437 -19.81 -12.19 -14.40
N ASN A 438 -20.49 -13.00 -15.21
CA ASN A 438 -20.51 -14.45 -15.03
C ASN A 438 -19.13 -15.05 -15.35
N ASP A 439 -18.44 -15.59 -14.34
CA ASP A 439 -17.05 -16.05 -14.45
C ASP A 439 -16.89 -17.28 -15.37
N LYS A 440 -18.00 -17.96 -15.70
CA LYS A 440 -18.06 -19.06 -16.67
C LYS A 440 -18.28 -18.61 -18.12
N LYS A 441 -18.37 -17.30 -18.40
CA LYS A 441 -18.53 -16.71 -19.75
C LYS A 441 -17.32 -15.85 -20.13
N PRO A 442 -16.13 -16.45 -20.37
CA PRO A 442 -14.89 -15.70 -20.59
C PRO A 442 -14.90 -14.82 -21.85
N PHE A 443 -15.77 -15.10 -22.82
CA PHE A 443 -15.92 -14.26 -24.03
C PHE A 443 -16.34 -12.81 -23.75
N LEU A 444 -16.86 -12.51 -22.55
CA LEU A 444 -17.15 -11.15 -22.09
C LEU A 444 -15.89 -10.33 -21.76
N VAL A 445 -14.74 -11.00 -21.69
CA VAL A 445 -13.47 -10.48 -21.14
C VAL A 445 -12.29 -10.78 -22.07
N GLN A 446 -12.43 -11.78 -22.96
CA GLN A 446 -11.41 -12.19 -23.93
C GLN A 446 -11.20 -11.17 -25.04
N GLU A 447 -10.00 -11.17 -25.58
CA GLU A 447 -9.60 -10.29 -26.67
C GLU A 447 -10.13 -10.82 -28.01
N GLU A 448 -10.51 -9.90 -28.91
CA GLU A 448 -10.94 -10.24 -30.26
C GLU A 448 -9.72 -10.59 -31.12
N PHE A 449 -9.78 -11.73 -31.81
CA PHE A 449 -8.73 -12.18 -32.71
C PHE A 449 -9.09 -11.85 -34.17
N ASP A 450 -8.07 -11.49 -34.94
CA ASP A 450 -8.15 -11.35 -36.39
C ASP A 450 -8.50 -12.71 -37.04
N LYS A 451 -9.53 -12.71 -37.90
CA LYS A 451 -10.04 -13.91 -38.56
C LYS A 451 -9.15 -14.40 -39.71
N GLU A 452 -8.26 -13.57 -40.23
CA GLU A 452 -7.33 -13.90 -41.31
C GLU A 452 -5.91 -14.12 -40.80
N THR A 453 -5.43 -13.32 -39.84
CA THR A 453 -4.05 -13.44 -39.31
C THR A 453 -3.92 -14.22 -38.00
N GLY A 454 -5.01 -14.43 -37.26
CA GLY A 454 -5.00 -15.10 -35.96
C GLY A 454 -4.34 -14.29 -34.82
N GLN A 455 -3.98 -13.03 -35.07
CA GLN A 455 -3.37 -12.15 -34.06
C GLN A 455 -4.43 -11.47 -33.18
N VAL A 456 -4.05 -11.07 -31.97
CA VAL A 456 -4.89 -10.24 -31.09
C VAL A 456 -5.08 -8.85 -31.71
N LEU A 457 -6.32 -8.44 -31.92
CA LEU A 457 -6.63 -7.07 -32.34
C LEU A 457 -6.42 -6.11 -31.16
N SER A 458 -5.68 -5.02 -31.37
CA SER A 458 -5.41 -4.01 -30.33
C SER A 458 -5.71 -2.60 -30.81
N GLY A 459 -6.24 -1.75 -29.90
CA GLY A 459 -6.58 -0.35 -30.16
C GLY A 459 -7.34 -0.13 -31.48
N LEU A 460 -6.75 0.69 -32.36
CA LEU A 460 -7.27 1.07 -33.68
C LEU A 460 -7.56 -0.10 -34.63
N ASP A 461 -7.05 -1.30 -34.38
CA ASP A 461 -7.30 -2.47 -35.22
C ASP A 461 -8.61 -3.19 -34.89
N LYS A 462 -9.22 -2.92 -33.73
CA LYS A 462 -10.61 -3.34 -33.42
C LYS A 462 -11.70 -2.50 -34.11
N LEU A 463 -11.34 -1.35 -34.71
CA LEU A 463 -12.31 -0.38 -35.21
C LEU A 463 -12.66 -0.60 -36.70
N PRO A 464 -13.96 -0.60 -37.06
CA PRO A 464 -14.43 -0.52 -38.44
C PRO A 464 -13.83 0.66 -39.22
N LEU A 465 -13.73 0.52 -40.55
CA LEU A 465 -12.99 1.44 -41.42
C LEU A 465 -13.44 2.91 -41.33
N ASP A 466 -14.74 3.17 -41.17
CA ASP A 466 -15.29 4.52 -41.01
C ASP A 466 -14.81 5.18 -39.70
N LEU A 467 -14.89 4.47 -38.58
CA LEU A 467 -14.40 4.93 -37.28
C LEU A 467 -12.86 5.02 -37.26
N LYS A 468 -12.16 4.10 -37.94
CA LYS A 468 -10.71 4.07 -38.05
C LYS A 468 -10.14 5.23 -38.86
N LEU A 469 -10.92 5.81 -39.77
CA LEU A 469 -10.61 7.08 -40.44
C LEU A 469 -10.89 8.27 -39.51
N TYR A 470 -12.09 8.33 -38.92
CA TYR A 470 -12.49 9.40 -37.99
C TYR A 470 -11.47 9.61 -36.85
N VAL A 471 -11.02 8.53 -36.21
CA VAL A 471 -10.03 8.59 -35.12
C VAL A 471 -8.63 8.96 -35.62
N LYS A 472 -8.28 8.68 -36.89
CA LYS A 472 -7.02 9.17 -37.49
C LYS A 472 -7.09 10.67 -37.76
N GLU A 473 -8.23 11.19 -38.18
CA GLU A 473 -8.43 12.62 -38.45
C GLU A 473 -8.37 13.47 -37.16
N ASP A 474 -8.98 13.02 -36.05
CA ASP A 474 -8.81 13.67 -34.73
C ASP A 474 -7.33 13.66 -34.29
N ASN A 475 -6.65 12.52 -34.41
CA ASN A 475 -5.24 12.42 -34.06
C ASN A 475 -4.35 13.35 -34.92
N GLN A 476 -4.65 13.51 -36.21
CA GLN A 476 -3.97 14.47 -37.10
C GLN A 476 -4.37 15.94 -36.83
N HIS A 477 -5.51 16.18 -36.19
CA HIS A 477 -5.85 17.52 -35.69
C HIS A 477 -5.04 17.82 -34.43
N PHE A 478 -4.95 16.87 -33.49
CA PHE A 478 -4.14 16.99 -32.28
C PHE A 478 -2.63 17.11 -32.57
N GLU A 479 -2.09 16.37 -33.54
CA GLU A 479 -0.71 16.53 -34.00
C GLU A 479 -0.43 17.97 -34.52
N ARG A 480 -1.40 18.62 -35.16
CA ARG A 480 -1.29 20.02 -35.61
C ARG A 480 -1.48 21.03 -34.47
N GLU A 481 -2.37 20.77 -33.51
CA GLU A 481 -2.49 21.59 -32.29
C GLU A 481 -1.15 21.67 -31.55
N LEU A 482 -0.40 20.56 -31.48
CA LEU A 482 0.95 20.52 -30.91
C LEU A 482 1.98 21.29 -31.77
N GLU A 483 2.02 21.09 -33.09
CA GLU A 483 2.93 21.82 -33.99
C GLU A 483 2.69 23.35 -33.98
N GLU A 484 1.43 23.79 -33.89
CA GLU A 484 1.07 25.20 -33.75
C GLU A 484 1.47 25.76 -32.38
N TRP A 485 1.25 25.01 -31.30
CA TRP A 485 1.69 25.42 -29.95
C TRP A 485 3.22 25.53 -29.87
N ASP A 486 3.95 24.57 -30.45
CA ASP A 486 5.41 24.59 -30.57
C ASP A 486 5.92 25.83 -31.30
N ALA A 487 5.32 26.15 -32.45
CA ALA A 487 5.66 27.34 -33.23
C ALA A 487 5.38 28.64 -32.44
N ILE A 488 4.32 28.68 -31.62
CA ILE A 488 3.99 29.80 -30.74
C ILE A 488 5.03 29.96 -29.63
N GLN A 489 5.42 28.88 -28.94
CA GLN A 489 6.45 28.96 -27.88
C GLN A 489 7.83 29.34 -28.45
N ALA A 490 8.22 28.75 -29.59
CA ALA A 490 9.48 29.10 -30.27
C ALA A 490 9.51 30.59 -30.66
N ARG A 491 8.41 31.12 -31.22
CA ARG A 491 8.27 32.55 -31.56
C ARG A 491 8.31 33.43 -30.31
N LYS A 492 7.67 33.03 -29.22
CA LYS A 492 7.69 33.75 -27.93
C LYS A 492 9.11 33.83 -27.37
N ALA A 493 9.82 32.69 -27.30
CA ALA A 493 11.21 32.63 -26.85
C ALA A 493 12.15 33.46 -27.74
N GLN A 494 11.94 33.47 -29.06
CA GLN A 494 12.70 34.34 -29.97
C GLN A 494 12.41 35.83 -29.71
N GLN A 495 11.15 36.20 -29.45
CA GLN A 495 10.76 37.58 -29.13
C GLN A 495 11.31 38.04 -27.77
N GLU A 496 11.32 37.18 -26.75
CA GLU A 496 11.96 37.44 -25.46
C GLU A 496 13.49 37.58 -25.60
N LYS A 497 14.13 36.73 -26.40
CA LYS A 497 15.57 36.81 -26.71
C LYS A 497 15.93 38.10 -27.47
N LEU A 498 15.07 38.54 -28.40
CA LEU A 498 15.23 39.83 -29.09
C LEU A 498 15.00 41.02 -28.14
N ALA A 499 14.07 40.92 -27.20
CA ALA A 499 13.85 41.96 -26.17
C ALA A 499 15.06 42.08 -25.23
N MET A 500 15.64 40.95 -24.77
CA MET A 500 16.89 40.95 -24.00
C MET A 500 18.06 41.55 -24.80
N ALA A 501 18.20 41.20 -26.08
CA ALA A 501 19.24 41.75 -26.94
C ALA A 501 19.07 43.28 -27.16
N ALA A 502 17.84 43.75 -27.33
CA ALA A 502 17.54 45.18 -27.43
C ALA A 502 17.82 45.94 -26.11
N ALA A 503 17.50 45.35 -24.97
CA ALA A 503 17.83 45.92 -23.65
C ALA A 503 19.35 45.99 -23.42
N ALA A 504 20.10 44.95 -23.79
CA ALA A 504 21.56 44.95 -23.74
C ALA A 504 22.18 46.00 -24.68
N ALA A 505 21.65 46.15 -25.90
CA ALA A 505 22.09 47.17 -26.84
C ALA A 505 21.79 48.61 -26.34
N ALA A 506 20.65 48.82 -25.66
CA ALA A 506 20.33 50.09 -25.03
C ALA A 506 21.28 50.43 -23.86
N ALA A 507 21.66 49.43 -23.05
CA ALA A 507 22.65 49.60 -21.98
C ALA A 507 24.04 49.98 -22.52
N ALA A 508 24.43 49.46 -23.68
CA ALA A 508 25.71 49.76 -24.33
C ALA A 508 25.81 51.19 -24.92
N ALA A 509 24.72 51.96 -24.96
CA ALA A 509 24.66 53.26 -25.65
C ALA A 509 25.14 54.48 -24.82
N SER A 510 25.73 54.27 -23.63
CA SER A 510 26.21 55.36 -22.75
C SER A 510 27.71 55.67 -23.00
N PRO A 511 28.12 56.94 -23.23
CA PRO A 511 29.45 57.23 -23.81
C PRO A 511 30.56 57.67 -22.82
N ARG A 512 31.77 57.08 -22.94
CA ARG A 512 33.15 57.65 -22.78
C ARG A 512 34.18 56.56 -22.37
N PRO A 513 35.50 56.72 -22.61
CA PRO A 513 36.14 57.28 -23.82
C PRO A 513 37.41 56.50 -24.30
N THR A 514 37.64 56.50 -25.62
CA THR A 514 38.96 56.43 -26.32
C THR A 514 40.13 55.59 -25.77
N SER A 515 40.53 54.53 -26.51
CA SER A 515 41.94 54.22 -26.88
C SER A 515 42.00 53.30 -28.11
N THR A 516 43.16 53.28 -28.78
CA THR A 516 43.56 52.48 -29.97
C THR A 516 43.64 50.95 -29.69
N GLU A 517 43.81 50.01 -30.65
CA GLU A 517 44.44 50.06 -32.00
C GLU A 517 44.01 48.90 -32.98
N THR A 518 44.10 49.13 -34.29
CA THR A 518 44.25 48.22 -35.49
C THR A 518 43.75 46.74 -35.56
N SER A 519 42.77 46.47 -36.45
CA SER A 519 42.83 45.80 -37.80
C SER A 519 43.79 44.62 -38.14
N PRO A 520 43.61 43.84 -39.25
CA PRO A 520 42.39 43.21 -39.87
C PRO A 520 42.62 41.79 -40.55
N ALA A 521 41.64 41.28 -41.34
CA ALA A 521 41.76 40.31 -42.50
C ALA A 521 42.04 38.79 -42.19
N GLU A 522 41.82 37.73 -43.02
CA GLU A 522 41.12 37.38 -44.31
C GLU A 522 41.25 35.83 -44.59
N ASN A 523 40.63 35.06 -45.54
CA ASN A 523 39.44 35.12 -46.44
C ASN A 523 39.09 33.72 -47.12
N THR A 524 37.90 33.61 -47.75
CA THR A 524 37.41 32.78 -48.91
C THR A 524 37.49 31.21 -49.09
N ALA A 525 36.37 30.65 -49.63
CA ALA A 525 36.20 29.65 -50.75
C ALA A 525 36.51 28.12 -50.60
N CYS A 526 35.98 27.15 -51.41
CA CYS A 526 34.68 26.91 -52.13
C CYS A 526 34.57 25.47 -52.79
N GLN A 527 33.38 25.07 -53.32
CA GLN A 527 33.07 24.11 -54.45
C GLN A 527 33.04 22.53 -54.37
N GLN A 528 31.81 21.94 -54.44
CA GLN A 528 31.16 21.02 -55.46
C GLN A 528 31.68 19.60 -55.95
N ASP A 529 30.84 18.55 -55.73
CA ASP A 529 30.15 17.56 -56.66
C ASP A 529 30.87 16.68 -57.75
N PRO A 530 30.25 15.60 -58.38
CA PRO A 530 29.15 14.64 -58.02
C PRO A 530 29.29 13.12 -58.51
N ASP A 531 28.18 12.34 -58.41
CA ASP A 531 27.66 11.19 -59.25
C ASP A 531 28.16 9.70 -59.19
N TYR A 532 27.23 8.73 -58.94
CA TYR A 532 26.63 7.74 -59.91
C TYR A 532 25.60 6.75 -59.22
N MET A 533 24.89 5.88 -59.97
CA MET A 533 23.83 4.93 -59.52
C MET A 533 24.09 3.43 -59.86
N GLU A 534 23.50 2.47 -59.11
CA GLU A 534 22.66 1.34 -59.62
C GLU A 534 22.08 0.40 -58.51
N GLN A 535 21.20 -0.54 -58.88
CA GLN A 535 20.51 -1.54 -58.02
C GLN A 535 20.35 -2.88 -58.79
N PRO A 536 20.38 -4.08 -58.15
CA PRO A 536 19.14 -4.82 -57.87
C PRO A 536 19.18 -5.69 -56.57
N SER A 537 18.33 -6.73 -56.45
CA SER A 537 17.90 -7.36 -55.18
C SER A 537 17.99 -8.93 -55.16
N PRO A 538 17.25 -9.74 -54.35
CA PRO A 538 17.91 -10.66 -53.38
C PRO A 538 17.53 -12.17 -53.48
N THR A 539 18.28 -13.06 -52.77
CA THR A 539 17.81 -14.25 -51.98
C THR A 539 18.92 -15.30 -51.72
N ASP A 540 19.37 -15.50 -50.46
CA ASP A 540 19.67 -16.84 -49.88
C ASP A 540 20.04 -16.88 -48.35
N ASP A 541 20.12 -15.74 -47.65
CA ASP A 541 20.91 -15.59 -46.41
C ASP A 541 20.44 -16.39 -45.16
N SER A 542 19.22 -16.92 -45.17
CA SER A 542 18.53 -17.42 -43.96
C SER A 542 19.18 -18.61 -43.24
N LYS A 543 20.14 -19.32 -43.87
CA LYS A 543 20.87 -20.43 -43.24
C LYS A 543 22.27 -20.05 -42.74
N HIS A 544 22.92 -19.05 -43.34
CA HIS A 544 24.27 -18.63 -42.98
C HIS A 544 24.30 -17.95 -41.60
N LEU A 545 23.31 -17.09 -41.35
CA LEU A 545 23.22 -16.26 -40.14
C LEU A 545 23.06 -17.07 -38.84
N GLN A 546 22.46 -18.26 -38.89
CA GLN A 546 22.26 -19.10 -37.71
C GLN A 546 23.57 -19.78 -37.29
N GLU A 547 24.32 -20.35 -38.24
CA GLU A 547 25.65 -20.92 -37.97
C GLU A 547 26.67 -19.86 -37.54
N ASP A 548 26.65 -18.65 -38.11
CA ASP A 548 27.55 -17.57 -37.72
C ASP A 548 27.33 -17.12 -36.26
N THR A 549 26.07 -17.13 -35.79
CA THR A 549 25.73 -16.75 -34.42
C THR A 549 26.32 -17.73 -33.41
N GLU A 550 26.14 -19.04 -33.61
CA GLU A 550 26.75 -20.07 -32.75
C GLU A 550 28.28 -20.04 -32.82
N ARG A 551 28.84 -19.83 -34.02
CA ARG A 551 30.29 -19.76 -34.25
C ARG A 551 30.92 -18.55 -33.56
N ALA A 552 30.25 -17.40 -33.55
CA ALA A 552 30.69 -16.20 -32.84
C ALA A 552 30.65 -16.36 -31.31
N ILE A 553 29.64 -17.05 -30.77
CA ILE A 553 29.52 -17.33 -29.33
C ILE A 553 30.60 -18.31 -28.88
N ASN A 554 30.75 -19.44 -29.59
CA ASN A 554 31.75 -20.46 -29.24
C ASN A 554 33.19 -19.94 -29.40
N LYS A 555 33.46 -19.11 -30.43
CA LYS A 555 34.77 -18.46 -30.58
C LYS A 555 35.07 -17.48 -29.44
N ALA A 556 34.09 -16.70 -28.99
CA ALA A 556 34.26 -15.79 -27.87
C ALA A 556 34.50 -16.49 -26.51
N ALA A 557 34.16 -17.78 -26.39
CA ALA A 557 34.48 -18.61 -25.23
C ALA A 557 35.88 -19.27 -25.31
N ALA A 558 36.51 -19.29 -26.49
CA ALA A 558 37.82 -19.90 -26.72
C ALA A 558 38.98 -18.88 -26.72
N GLU A 559 38.71 -17.59 -26.96
CA GLU A 559 39.72 -16.52 -26.96
C GLU A 559 39.98 -15.98 -25.53
N GLN A 560 40.38 -16.88 -24.62
CA GLN A 560 41.05 -16.55 -23.35
C GLN A 560 42.39 -17.29 -23.26
N ASP A 561 43.39 -16.79 -23.97
CA ASP A 561 44.79 -16.89 -23.53
C ASP A 561 45.66 -15.80 -24.19
N GLU A 562 46.81 -15.50 -23.59
CA GLU A 562 47.81 -14.51 -24.04
C GLU A 562 47.34 -13.04 -24.29
N LYS A 563 47.31 -12.21 -23.23
CA LYS A 563 48.43 -11.28 -22.89
C LYS A 563 48.14 -10.34 -21.70
N ASN A 564 49.23 -9.89 -21.06
CA ASN A 564 49.26 -9.14 -19.80
C ASN A 564 48.90 -7.63 -19.95
N PRO A 565 48.01 -7.04 -19.13
CA PRO A 565 47.49 -5.69 -19.34
C PRO A 565 48.27 -4.54 -18.63
N GLU A 566 49.60 -4.52 -18.68
CA GLU A 566 50.40 -3.44 -18.04
C GLU A 566 50.88 -2.33 -19.02
N ASP A 567 51.13 -2.65 -20.29
CA ASP A 567 51.77 -1.74 -21.28
C ASP A 567 50.91 -0.53 -21.74
N LEU A 568 49.68 -0.37 -21.25
CA LEU A 568 48.78 0.73 -21.63
C LEU A 568 48.67 1.86 -20.60
N LEU A 569 49.35 1.78 -19.45
CA LEU A 569 49.30 2.81 -18.40
C LEU A 569 50.30 3.96 -18.56
N TYR A 570 51.32 3.82 -19.43
CA TYR A 570 52.46 4.75 -19.54
C TYR A 570 52.35 5.81 -20.66
N ALA A 571 51.16 6.41 -20.84
CA ALA A 571 50.94 7.40 -21.91
C ALA A 571 50.18 8.69 -21.54
N ALA A 572 49.77 8.91 -20.27
CA ALA A 572 49.01 10.12 -19.91
C ALA A 572 49.11 10.57 -18.43
N LYS A 573 50.15 11.34 -18.05
CA LYS A 573 50.11 12.31 -16.91
C LYS A 573 51.37 13.20 -16.78
N SER A 574 51.35 14.35 -17.46
CA SER A 574 52.16 15.55 -17.16
C SER A 574 51.63 16.71 -18.00
N HIS A 575 51.29 17.91 -17.50
CA HIS A 575 51.44 18.49 -16.16
C HIS A 575 50.07 18.83 -15.51
N ALA A 576 50.10 19.29 -14.26
CA ALA A 576 48.91 19.68 -13.50
C ALA A 576 49.08 21.05 -12.80
N SER A 577 47.94 21.74 -12.63
CA SER A 577 47.61 22.61 -11.48
C SER A 577 48.36 23.95 -11.30
N PRO A 578 47.95 24.85 -10.36
CA PRO A 578 46.75 24.82 -9.48
C PRO A 578 45.89 26.11 -9.39
N ALA A 579 44.73 25.99 -8.72
CA ALA A 579 44.05 27.01 -7.88
C ALA A 579 43.31 28.18 -8.59
N GLN A 580 42.36 28.90 -7.96
CA GLN A 580 41.98 28.98 -6.52
C GLN A 580 40.48 29.30 -6.27
N THR A 581 39.98 28.98 -5.07
CA THR A 581 38.64 29.30 -4.49
C THR A 581 38.75 30.55 -3.54
N PRO A 582 37.83 30.99 -2.64
CA PRO A 582 36.51 30.47 -2.19
C PRO A 582 35.31 31.50 -2.10
N PRO A 583 34.68 31.92 -0.95
CA PRO A 583 33.21 31.76 -0.66
C PRO A 583 32.51 33.07 -0.15
N PRO A 584 31.48 33.13 0.76
CA PRO A 584 30.29 32.30 1.08
C PRO A 584 28.92 33.09 1.06
N ASP A 585 27.81 32.41 1.45
CA ASP A 585 26.43 32.88 1.80
C ASP A 585 26.33 33.82 3.05
N PRO A 586 25.16 34.44 3.47
CA PRO A 586 23.75 33.96 3.34
C PRO A 586 22.52 34.96 3.27
N ALA A 587 21.32 34.37 3.10
CA ALA A 587 19.98 34.66 3.73
C ALA A 587 18.95 35.72 3.23
N GLN A 588 17.70 35.22 3.01
CA GLN A 588 16.33 35.81 3.20
C GLN A 588 15.89 37.07 2.39
N ASP A 589 14.60 37.32 2.04
CA ASP A 589 13.33 36.58 2.20
C ASP A 589 12.23 37.02 1.17
N GLY A 590 11.26 36.14 0.82
CA GLY A 590 9.92 36.40 0.21
C GLY A 590 9.76 37.19 -1.12
N SER A 591 8.68 37.06 -1.95
CA SER A 591 7.55 36.11 -1.99
C SER A 591 6.72 36.23 -3.31
N ALA A 592 6.04 35.13 -3.71
CA ALA A 592 4.78 35.02 -4.51
C ALA A 592 4.68 35.31 -6.04
N SER A 593 4.19 34.28 -6.78
CA SER A 593 3.26 34.29 -7.95
C SER A 593 3.65 35.01 -9.27
N THR A 594 3.45 34.49 -10.50
CA THR A 594 2.91 33.19 -11.03
C THR A 594 3.47 32.99 -12.46
N ALA A 595 3.73 31.76 -12.92
CA ALA A 595 4.58 31.50 -14.12
C ALA A 595 3.99 30.58 -15.21
N VAL A 596 4.69 30.50 -16.34
CA VAL A 596 4.31 29.81 -17.61
C VAL A 596 5.04 28.46 -17.77
N THR A 597 4.41 27.48 -18.43
CA THR A 597 5.00 26.16 -18.73
C THR A 597 5.93 26.18 -19.97
N PRO A 598 7.11 25.50 -19.94
CA PRO A 598 8.11 25.60 -21.01
C PRO A 598 8.23 24.35 -21.91
N HIS A 599 8.83 24.53 -23.09
CA HIS A 599 9.39 23.46 -23.92
C HIS A 599 10.53 22.73 -23.21
N ARG A 600 10.49 21.39 -23.17
CA ARG A 600 11.46 20.55 -22.45
C ARG A 600 12.54 19.99 -23.39
N VAL A 601 13.55 20.80 -23.70
CA VAL A 601 14.80 20.27 -24.28
C VAL A 601 15.58 19.56 -23.16
N VAL A 602 15.84 18.26 -23.32
CA VAL A 602 16.63 17.48 -22.36
C VAL A 602 18.02 17.21 -22.95
N GLU A 603 19.03 17.86 -22.36
CA GLU A 603 20.44 17.57 -22.65
C GLU A 603 20.91 16.39 -21.80
N VAL A 604 20.92 15.19 -22.37
CA VAL A 604 21.46 14.00 -21.68
C VAL A 604 22.98 13.97 -21.86
N ALA A 605 23.70 14.51 -20.89
CA ALA A 605 25.15 14.49 -20.81
C ALA A 605 25.65 13.11 -20.34
N ILE A 606 26.07 12.24 -21.28
CA ILE A 606 26.56 10.89 -20.96
C ILE A 606 28.08 10.92 -20.74
N PRO A 607 28.58 10.55 -19.55
CA PRO A 607 30.02 10.53 -19.24
C PRO A 607 30.84 9.74 -20.27
N HIS A 608 31.89 10.37 -20.78
CA HIS A 608 32.81 9.82 -21.80
C HIS A 608 32.16 9.43 -23.15
N VAL A 609 30.96 9.90 -23.45
CA VAL A 609 30.29 9.71 -24.76
C VAL A 609 29.92 11.05 -25.40
N GLY A 610 29.45 12.01 -24.61
CA GLY A 610 29.08 13.36 -25.06
C GLY A 610 27.66 13.75 -24.64
N THR A 611 27.27 14.99 -24.96
CA THR A 611 25.92 15.52 -24.71
C THR A 611 25.00 15.21 -25.88
N PHE A 612 23.88 14.55 -25.60
CA PHE A 612 22.82 14.32 -26.57
C PHE A 612 21.68 15.31 -26.33
N VAL A 613 21.43 16.20 -27.29
CA VAL A 613 20.28 17.09 -27.29
C VAL A 613 19.08 16.30 -27.78
N ILE A 614 18.21 15.85 -26.87
CA ILE A 614 17.00 15.11 -27.24
C ILE A 614 15.87 16.12 -27.47
N GLN A 615 15.35 16.16 -28.70
CA GLN A 615 14.20 16.99 -29.08
C GLN A 615 12.94 16.14 -28.99
N SER A 616 12.14 16.35 -27.94
CA SER A 616 10.84 15.70 -27.78
C SER A 616 9.81 16.29 -28.74
N ARG A 617 9.04 15.42 -29.42
CA ARG A 617 7.59 15.63 -29.56
C ARG A 617 6.91 14.94 -28.39
N GLU A 618 5.80 15.50 -27.90
CA GLU A 618 5.14 14.99 -26.68
C GLU A 618 4.79 13.49 -26.78
N GLY A 619 5.03 12.75 -25.68
CA GLY A 619 4.64 11.35 -25.54
C GLY A 619 5.45 10.30 -26.31
N GLY A 620 6.59 10.67 -26.92
CA GLY A 620 7.45 9.73 -27.67
C GLY A 620 8.16 8.68 -26.82
N TYR A 621 8.60 9.06 -25.62
CA TYR A 621 9.34 8.26 -24.63
C TYR A 621 9.13 8.87 -23.23
N ASP A 622 9.44 8.11 -22.18
CA ASP A 622 9.45 8.60 -20.79
C ASP A 622 10.84 9.16 -20.41
N ASP A 623 10.85 10.42 -19.94
CA ASP A 623 12.05 11.12 -19.47
C ASP A 623 12.69 10.43 -18.25
N GLU A 624 11.89 9.83 -17.34
CA GLU A 624 12.44 9.15 -16.16
C GLU A 624 13.10 7.82 -16.55
N THR A 625 12.44 7.02 -17.39
CA THR A 625 13.02 5.78 -17.95
C THR A 625 14.30 6.07 -18.74
N MET A 626 14.34 7.16 -19.53
CA MET A 626 15.54 7.62 -20.24
C MET A 626 16.72 7.90 -19.33
N MET A 627 16.45 8.45 -18.13
CA MET A 627 17.48 8.76 -17.14
C MET A 627 17.87 7.56 -16.26
N THR A 628 17.29 6.38 -16.46
CA THR A 628 17.73 5.16 -15.74
C THR A 628 19.11 4.69 -16.21
N PRO A 629 19.95 4.14 -15.29
CA PRO A 629 21.26 3.59 -15.67
C PRO A 629 21.18 2.52 -16.77
N ASN A 630 20.14 1.68 -16.78
CA ASN A 630 19.92 0.68 -17.85
C ASN A 630 19.78 1.35 -19.21
N MET A 631 18.88 2.33 -19.35
CA MET A 631 18.63 2.99 -20.63
C MET A 631 19.86 3.77 -21.12
N GLN A 632 20.56 4.46 -20.21
CA GLN A 632 21.81 5.15 -20.53
C GLN A 632 22.93 4.19 -21.00
N GLY A 633 23.04 3.00 -20.42
CA GLY A 633 23.97 1.94 -20.86
C GLY A 633 23.67 1.46 -22.28
N ILE A 634 22.41 1.15 -22.56
CA ILE A 634 21.93 0.71 -23.88
C ILE A 634 22.17 1.79 -24.95
N ILE A 635 21.84 3.06 -24.65
CA ILE A 635 22.06 4.20 -25.55
C ILE A 635 23.56 4.41 -25.80
N MET A 636 24.41 4.29 -24.77
CA MET A 636 25.87 4.31 -24.91
C MET A 636 26.37 3.18 -25.82
N ALA A 637 25.85 1.97 -25.67
CA ALA A 637 26.26 0.81 -26.46
C ALA A 637 25.84 0.93 -27.94
N ILE A 638 24.64 1.44 -28.21
CA ILE A 638 24.16 1.79 -29.55
C ILE A 638 25.01 2.92 -30.16
N GLY A 639 25.35 3.95 -29.38
CA GLY A 639 26.26 5.02 -29.78
C GLY A 639 27.63 4.49 -30.21
N LYS A 640 28.19 3.54 -29.44
CA LYS A 640 29.46 2.84 -29.75
C LYS A 640 29.36 1.88 -30.95
N ALA A 641 28.15 1.50 -31.38
CA ALA A 641 27.92 0.68 -32.57
C ALA A 641 27.71 1.50 -33.86
N ARG A 642 27.68 2.84 -33.79
CA ARG A 642 27.41 3.73 -34.94
C ARG A 642 28.22 3.40 -36.21
N SER A 643 29.54 3.23 -36.10
CA SER A 643 30.41 2.95 -37.24
C SER A 643 30.24 1.55 -37.85
N VAL A 644 29.47 0.66 -37.20
CA VAL A 644 29.00 -0.62 -37.74
C VAL A 644 27.63 -0.46 -38.38
N TYR A 645 26.72 0.31 -37.76
CA TYR A 645 25.41 0.67 -38.34
C TYR A 645 25.58 1.32 -39.72
N ASP A 646 26.43 2.34 -39.79
CA ASP A 646 26.69 3.15 -41.00
C ASP A 646 27.41 2.36 -42.12
N LYS A 647 27.85 1.11 -41.87
CA LYS A 647 28.61 0.26 -42.82
C LYS A 647 27.99 -1.12 -43.09
N SER A 648 27.18 -1.62 -42.18
CA SER A 648 26.73 -3.03 -42.16
C SER A 648 25.29 -3.19 -41.65
N GLY A 649 24.56 -2.09 -41.47
CA GLY A 649 23.13 -2.10 -41.18
C GLY A 649 22.77 -2.38 -39.71
N PRO A 650 21.46 -2.41 -39.41
CA PRO A 650 20.95 -2.42 -38.04
C PRO A 650 21.23 -3.74 -37.29
N GLU A 651 21.27 -4.88 -37.97
CA GLU A 651 21.49 -6.18 -37.31
C GLU A 651 22.95 -6.36 -36.85
N ALA A 652 23.93 -6.03 -37.71
CA ALA A 652 25.33 -6.02 -37.32
C ALA A 652 25.62 -5.00 -36.19
N ALA A 653 24.94 -3.85 -36.21
CA ALA A 653 25.02 -2.85 -35.14
C ALA A 653 24.41 -3.34 -33.82
N PHE A 654 23.26 -4.02 -33.87
CA PHE A 654 22.61 -4.64 -32.72
C PHE A 654 23.54 -5.67 -32.04
N PHE A 655 24.11 -6.62 -32.81
CA PHE A 655 25.06 -7.60 -32.27
C PHE A 655 26.33 -6.95 -31.70
N LYS A 656 26.78 -5.82 -32.26
CA LYS A 656 27.88 -5.04 -31.68
C LYS A 656 27.48 -4.36 -30.37
N ALA A 657 26.28 -3.76 -30.30
CA ALA A 657 25.79 -3.05 -29.13
C ALA A 657 25.53 -4.01 -27.95
N ILE A 658 24.82 -5.11 -28.16
CA ILE A 658 24.52 -6.08 -27.09
C ILE A 658 25.80 -6.69 -26.48
N LYS A 659 26.83 -6.97 -27.30
CA LYS A 659 28.14 -7.42 -26.79
C LYS A 659 28.86 -6.33 -25.99
N VAL A 660 28.78 -5.07 -26.41
CA VAL A 660 29.37 -3.93 -25.66
C VAL A 660 28.69 -3.76 -24.31
N GLU A 661 27.36 -3.82 -24.26
CA GLU A 661 26.60 -3.62 -23.01
C GLU A 661 26.76 -4.80 -22.05
N TYR A 662 26.69 -6.05 -22.53
CA TYR A 662 26.98 -7.22 -21.69
C TYR A 662 28.40 -7.16 -21.10
N THR A 663 29.40 -6.73 -21.88
CA THR A 663 30.78 -6.54 -21.39
C THR A 663 30.88 -5.43 -20.33
N ARG A 664 30.05 -4.38 -20.41
CA ARG A 664 29.96 -3.33 -19.38
C ARG A 664 29.36 -3.88 -18.08
N LEU A 665 28.24 -4.60 -18.19
CA LEU A 665 27.51 -5.18 -17.06
C LEU A 665 28.32 -6.25 -16.32
N VAL A 666 29.11 -7.06 -17.02
CA VAL A 666 30.05 -8.02 -16.41
C VAL A 666 31.14 -7.31 -15.59
N ARG A 667 31.64 -6.14 -16.02
CA ARG A 667 32.61 -5.36 -15.24
C ARG A 667 32.00 -4.78 -13.98
N LEU A 668 30.81 -4.16 -14.08
CA LEU A 668 30.08 -3.65 -12.91
C LEU A 668 29.69 -4.74 -11.90
N ALA A 669 29.59 -6.00 -12.34
CA ALA A 669 29.39 -7.15 -11.46
C ALA A 669 30.68 -7.65 -10.77
N GLN A 670 31.86 -7.23 -11.25
CA GLN A 670 33.20 -7.57 -10.75
C GLN A 670 33.89 -6.41 -10.00
N GLU A 671 33.36 -5.19 -10.13
CA GLU A 671 33.85 -4.00 -9.42
C GLU A 671 33.37 -4.04 -7.95
N ASP A 672 34.33 -4.01 -7.02
CA ASP A 672 34.08 -3.98 -5.57
C ASP A 672 33.67 -2.56 -5.15
N THR A 673 32.36 -2.29 -5.13
CA THR A 673 31.82 -0.96 -4.85
C THR A 673 31.45 -0.76 -3.38
N PRO A 674 31.63 0.46 -2.84
CA PRO A 674 31.20 0.77 -1.48
C PRO A 674 29.65 0.68 -1.39
N PRO A 675 29.07 0.28 -0.24
CA PRO A 675 27.63 -0.03 -0.12
C PRO A 675 26.66 1.09 -0.52
N GLN A 676 27.12 2.34 -0.60
CA GLN A 676 26.36 3.49 -1.10
C GLN A 676 26.06 3.43 -2.61
N ASN A 677 26.81 2.62 -3.38
CA ASN A 677 26.73 2.52 -4.84
C ASN A 677 26.59 1.05 -5.28
N ASP A 678 25.50 0.41 -4.86
CA ASP A 678 25.18 -0.97 -5.25
C ASP A 678 24.67 -1.03 -6.70
N HIS A 679 25.48 -1.57 -7.61
CA HIS A 679 25.13 -1.74 -9.02
C HIS A 679 23.99 -2.73 -9.26
N ARG A 680 23.64 -3.61 -8.30
CA ARG A 680 22.48 -4.50 -8.39
C ARG A 680 21.16 -3.72 -8.43
N LEU A 681 21.08 -2.59 -7.71
CA LEU A 681 19.90 -1.70 -7.73
C LEU A 681 19.74 -0.97 -9.06
N GLN A 682 20.87 -0.64 -9.69
CA GLN A 682 20.93 0.07 -10.97
C GLN A 682 20.63 -0.88 -12.15
N HIS A 683 21.07 -2.14 -12.06
CA HIS A 683 21.08 -3.09 -13.17
C HIS A 683 20.65 -4.51 -12.72
N ILE A 684 19.45 -4.95 -13.16
CA ILE A 684 18.96 -6.33 -12.93
C ILE A 684 19.94 -7.40 -13.45
N ILE A 685 20.62 -7.13 -14.56
CA ILE A 685 21.62 -8.05 -15.13
C ILE A 685 22.85 -8.19 -14.21
N VAL A 686 23.23 -7.16 -13.45
CA VAL A 686 24.33 -7.26 -12.45
C VAL A 686 23.90 -8.17 -11.30
N TYR A 687 22.67 -8.02 -10.79
CA TYR A 687 22.10 -8.94 -9.78
C TYR A 687 22.09 -10.39 -10.28
N PHE A 688 21.69 -10.62 -11.54
CA PHE A 688 21.70 -11.95 -12.16
C PHE A 688 23.12 -12.51 -12.39
N ILE A 689 24.11 -11.69 -12.74
CA ILE A 689 25.50 -12.13 -12.89
C ILE A 689 26.10 -12.56 -11.55
N GLN A 690 25.99 -11.72 -10.51
CA GLN A 690 26.57 -12.00 -9.19
C GLN A 690 25.92 -13.20 -8.50
N ASN A 691 24.63 -13.45 -8.77
CA ASN A 691 23.92 -14.63 -8.26
C ASN A 691 23.98 -15.86 -9.20
N GLN A 692 24.75 -15.82 -10.30
CA GLN A 692 24.99 -16.93 -11.22
C GLN A 692 23.75 -17.46 -11.96
N ALA A 693 22.88 -16.56 -12.44
CA ALA A 693 21.66 -16.95 -13.16
C ALA A 693 21.94 -17.69 -14.50
N PRO A 694 21.01 -18.55 -14.98
CA PRO A 694 21.15 -19.26 -16.24
C PRO A 694 21.34 -18.31 -17.43
N LYS A 695 22.31 -18.62 -18.32
CA LYS A 695 22.67 -17.78 -19.48
C LYS A 695 21.47 -17.35 -20.34
N LYS A 696 20.51 -18.26 -20.56
CA LYS A 696 19.27 -17.99 -21.31
C LYS A 696 18.37 -16.92 -20.67
N ILE A 697 18.36 -16.83 -19.34
CA ILE A 697 17.59 -15.81 -18.60
C ILE A 697 18.28 -14.45 -18.75
N LEU A 698 19.61 -14.37 -18.58
CA LEU A 698 20.35 -13.12 -18.86
C LEU A 698 20.14 -12.65 -20.31
N GLU A 699 20.22 -13.57 -21.28
CA GLU A 699 20.01 -13.29 -22.69
C GLU A 699 18.60 -12.75 -22.96
N ARG A 700 17.55 -13.44 -22.48
CA ARG A 700 16.16 -12.97 -22.64
C ARG A 700 15.92 -11.61 -21.97
N THR A 701 16.42 -11.39 -20.75
CA THR A 701 16.25 -10.10 -20.05
C THR A 701 17.03 -8.97 -20.74
N LEU A 702 18.23 -9.23 -21.27
CA LEU A 702 19.00 -8.24 -22.03
C LEU A 702 18.36 -7.94 -23.41
N LEU A 703 17.79 -8.95 -24.08
CA LEU A 703 17.00 -8.74 -25.30
C LEU A 703 15.75 -7.88 -25.04
N MET A 704 15.03 -8.13 -23.94
CA MET A 704 13.90 -7.31 -23.51
C MET A 704 14.30 -5.84 -23.28
N GLN A 705 15.48 -5.60 -22.69
CA GLN A 705 16.02 -4.25 -22.52
C GLN A 705 16.29 -3.54 -23.87
N PHE A 706 16.86 -4.23 -24.86
CA PHE A 706 17.05 -3.66 -26.21
C PHE A 706 15.75 -3.54 -27.03
N ALA A 707 14.66 -4.19 -26.62
CA ALA A 707 13.35 -4.12 -27.26
C ALA A 707 12.43 -3.01 -26.71
N ASP A 708 12.85 -2.29 -25.66
CA ASP A 708 12.08 -1.25 -24.97
C ASP A 708 11.57 -0.16 -25.93
N ARG A 709 10.28 0.20 -25.82
CA ARG A 709 9.62 1.22 -26.66
C ARG A 709 10.28 2.59 -26.56
N ASN A 710 10.88 2.95 -25.43
CA ASN A 710 11.49 4.26 -25.21
C ASN A 710 12.65 4.52 -26.19
N LEU A 711 13.34 3.46 -26.67
CA LEU A 711 14.40 3.56 -27.69
C LEU A 711 13.93 4.11 -29.07
N GLY A 712 12.64 4.40 -29.25
CA GLY A 712 12.08 4.95 -30.49
C GLY A 712 12.49 6.39 -30.87
N PHE A 713 13.29 7.09 -30.05
CA PHE A 713 13.63 8.51 -30.20
C PHE A 713 14.63 8.86 -31.33
N ASP A 714 15.46 7.91 -31.77
CA ASP A 714 16.38 8.05 -32.90
C ASP A 714 16.14 6.89 -33.87
N GLU A 715 16.15 7.13 -35.19
CA GLU A 715 15.91 6.09 -36.21
C GLU A 715 16.89 4.91 -36.11
N ARG A 716 18.13 5.15 -35.62
CA ARG A 716 19.10 4.07 -35.39
C ARG A 716 18.70 3.21 -34.19
N CYS A 717 18.36 3.83 -33.05
CA CYS A 717 17.88 3.14 -31.86
C CYS A 717 16.57 2.38 -32.15
N LYS A 718 15.62 3.02 -32.84
CA LYS A 718 14.36 2.45 -33.33
C LYS A 718 14.54 1.28 -34.30
N SER A 719 15.56 1.32 -35.16
CA SER A 719 15.90 0.21 -36.07
C SER A 719 16.54 -0.97 -35.33
N ILE A 720 17.42 -0.70 -34.36
CA ILE A 720 18.02 -1.73 -33.49
C ILE A 720 16.96 -2.38 -32.59
N MET A 721 16.03 -1.59 -32.04
CA MET A 721 14.88 -2.05 -31.26
C MET A 721 13.96 -3.00 -32.06
N LYS A 722 13.74 -2.74 -33.36
CA LYS A 722 13.02 -3.66 -34.24
C LYS A 722 13.74 -5.01 -34.40
N VAL A 723 15.06 -5.01 -34.56
CA VAL A 723 15.85 -6.25 -34.61
C VAL A 723 15.73 -7.02 -33.29
N ALA A 724 15.84 -6.35 -32.14
CA ALA A 724 15.70 -7.00 -30.83
C ALA A 724 14.33 -7.67 -30.64
N ARG A 725 13.23 -7.03 -31.09
CA ARG A 725 11.87 -7.62 -31.06
C ARG A 725 11.75 -8.84 -31.96
N ALA A 726 12.20 -8.74 -33.21
CA ALA A 726 12.20 -9.87 -34.13
C ALA A 726 13.03 -11.07 -33.62
N LYS A 727 14.12 -10.82 -32.87
CA LYS A 727 14.88 -11.90 -32.20
C LYS A 727 14.14 -12.49 -31.00
N LEU A 728 13.39 -11.70 -30.22
CA LEU A 728 12.56 -12.19 -29.11
C LEU A 728 11.40 -13.08 -29.60
N GLU A 729 10.76 -12.71 -30.71
CA GLU A 729 9.66 -13.46 -31.34
C GLU A 729 10.10 -14.82 -31.89
N LEU A 730 11.40 -15.00 -32.16
CA LEU A 730 12.00 -16.26 -32.64
C LEU A 730 12.38 -17.24 -31.52
N ILE A 731 12.38 -16.82 -30.25
CA ILE A 731 12.65 -17.71 -29.10
C ILE A 731 11.39 -18.52 -28.81
N LYS A 732 11.45 -19.85 -28.92
CA LYS A 732 10.28 -20.70 -28.68
C LYS A 732 9.96 -20.80 -27.18
N PRO A 733 8.68 -21.02 -26.79
CA PRO A 733 8.31 -21.27 -25.40
C PRO A 733 9.09 -22.42 -24.75
N ASP A 734 9.38 -23.48 -25.51
CA ASP A 734 10.12 -24.67 -25.03
C ASP A 734 11.62 -24.39 -24.78
N GLU A 735 12.15 -23.26 -25.26
CA GLU A 735 13.59 -22.95 -25.20
C GLU A 735 13.99 -22.23 -23.92
N VAL A 736 13.06 -21.62 -23.17
CA VAL A 736 13.32 -20.93 -21.89
C VAL A 736 12.27 -21.36 -20.87
N ASN A 737 12.71 -21.89 -19.72
CA ASN A 737 11.79 -22.20 -18.62
C ASN A 737 11.18 -20.90 -18.08
N MET A 738 9.89 -20.68 -18.34
CA MET A 738 9.18 -19.47 -17.94
C MET A 738 8.92 -19.41 -16.42
N GLU A 739 8.71 -20.55 -15.75
CA GLU A 739 8.57 -20.60 -14.29
C GLU A 739 9.87 -20.15 -13.60
N GLU A 740 11.01 -20.63 -14.10
CA GLU A 740 12.33 -20.22 -13.62
C GLU A 740 12.60 -18.75 -13.93
N TYR A 741 12.29 -18.28 -15.15
CA TYR A 741 12.41 -16.87 -15.53
C TYR A 741 11.60 -15.95 -14.60
N GLU A 742 10.36 -16.31 -14.28
CA GLU A 742 9.51 -15.54 -13.37
C GLU A 742 10.02 -15.56 -11.93
N MET A 743 10.50 -16.70 -11.43
CA MET A 743 11.12 -16.83 -10.11
C MET A 743 12.34 -15.92 -9.95
N TRP A 744 13.25 -15.88 -10.94
CA TRP A 744 14.40 -14.98 -10.91
C TRP A 744 14.02 -13.49 -10.89
N HIS A 745 12.95 -13.11 -11.60
CA HIS A 745 12.44 -11.74 -11.56
C HIS A 745 11.68 -11.43 -10.26
N GLN A 746 11.09 -12.43 -9.59
CA GLN A 746 10.49 -12.27 -8.26
C GLN A 746 11.57 -12.09 -7.18
N ASP A 747 12.64 -12.89 -7.17
CA ASP A 747 13.77 -12.69 -6.24
C ASP A 747 14.35 -11.27 -6.37
N TYR A 748 14.46 -10.75 -7.60
CA TYR A 748 14.90 -9.35 -7.82
C TYR A 748 13.89 -8.30 -7.33
N ARG A 749 12.58 -8.56 -7.43
CA ARG A 749 11.54 -7.71 -6.81
C ARG A 749 11.70 -7.72 -5.28
N ASN A 750 11.79 -8.89 -4.66
CA ASN A 750 12.00 -9.05 -3.22
C ASN A 750 13.27 -8.32 -2.74
N PHE A 751 14.38 -8.40 -3.49
CA PHE A 751 15.61 -7.64 -3.22
C PHE A 751 15.39 -6.12 -3.25
N ARG A 752 14.70 -5.60 -4.27
CA ARG A 752 14.35 -4.16 -4.34
C ARG A 752 13.43 -3.74 -3.20
N GLU A 753 12.40 -4.52 -2.88
CA GLU A 753 11.47 -4.22 -1.78
C GLU A 753 12.19 -4.23 -0.42
N THR A 754 13.03 -5.23 -0.16
CA THR A 754 13.91 -5.30 1.03
C THR A 754 14.80 -4.06 1.13
N THR A 755 15.32 -3.57 0.01
CA THR A 755 16.11 -2.32 -0.06
C THR A 755 15.26 -1.09 0.32
N ILE A 756 13.99 -1.04 -0.08
CA ILE A 756 13.08 0.07 0.26
C ILE A 756 12.76 0.04 1.76
N PHE A 757 12.44 -1.13 2.33
CA PHE A 757 12.28 -1.27 3.79
C PHE A 757 13.54 -0.80 4.54
N LEU A 758 14.73 -1.27 4.13
CA LEU A 758 15.99 -0.87 4.74
C LEU A 758 16.24 0.64 4.64
N MET A 759 16.05 1.23 3.45
CA MET A 759 16.23 2.66 3.20
C MET A 759 15.32 3.52 4.08
N ILE A 760 14.02 3.19 4.16
CA ILE A 760 13.05 3.95 4.97
C ILE A 760 13.36 3.79 6.46
N GLY A 761 13.67 2.58 6.91
CA GLY A 761 14.07 2.32 8.30
C GLY A 761 15.29 3.17 8.72
N LEU A 762 16.31 3.22 7.88
CA LEU A 762 17.51 4.03 8.12
C LEU A 762 17.23 5.55 8.04
N GLU A 763 16.40 6.01 7.09
CA GLU A 763 15.96 7.40 7.02
C GLU A 763 15.19 7.84 8.29
N MET A 764 14.29 7.01 8.80
CA MET A 764 13.50 7.33 10.00
C MET A 764 14.32 7.23 11.28
N PHE A 765 15.24 6.27 11.37
CA PHE A 765 16.22 6.16 12.46
C PHE A 765 17.10 7.43 12.55
N GLN A 766 17.57 7.95 11.41
CA GLN A 766 18.35 9.19 11.34
C GLN A 766 17.54 10.43 11.76
N LYS A 767 16.22 10.43 11.53
CA LYS A 767 15.27 11.47 12.01
C LYS A 767 14.89 11.31 13.49
N LYS A 768 15.40 10.27 14.18
CA LYS A 768 15.00 9.83 15.54
C LYS A 768 13.53 9.39 15.67
N SER A 769 12.86 9.07 14.55
CA SER A 769 11.51 8.50 14.57
C SER A 769 11.59 6.99 14.76
N TYR A 770 12.04 6.56 15.95
CA TYR A 770 12.36 5.16 16.23
C TYR A 770 11.13 4.24 16.18
N VAL A 771 9.95 4.76 16.56
CA VAL A 771 8.67 4.02 16.50
C VAL A 771 8.34 3.60 15.07
N GLU A 772 8.47 4.54 14.12
CA GLU A 772 8.26 4.25 12.70
C GLU A 772 9.39 3.38 12.14
N ALA A 773 10.65 3.71 12.46
CA ALA A 773 11.83 3.03 11.94
C ALA A 773 11.86 1.53 12.25
N LEU A 774 11.47 1.14 13.47
CA LEU A 774 11.57 -0.25 13.95
C LEU A 774 10.88 -1.24 13.02
N MET A 775 9.65 -0.95 12.58
CA MET A 775 8.88 -1.88 11.74
C MET A 775 9.54 -2.10 10.38
N TYR A 776 10.07 -1.05 9.75
CA TYR A 776 10.82 -1.20 8.50
C TYR A 776 12.14 -1.96 8.69
N LEU A 777 12.82 -1.81 9.84
CA LEU A 777 14.06 -2.54 10.16
C LEU A 777 13.82 -4.02 10.50
N VAL A 778 12.71 -4.36 11.15
CA VAL A 778 12.30 -5.76 11.41
C VAL A 778 11.94 -6.46 10.10
N TYR A 779 11.08 -5.86 9.26
CA TYR A 779 10.67 -6.46 7.99
C TYR A 779 11.81 -6.55 6.97
N SER A 780 12.70 -5.54 6.88
CA SER A 780 13.90 -5.66 6.03
C SER A 780 14.82 -6.79 6.49
N TYR A 781 15.06 -6.97 7.80
CA TYR A 781 15.87 -8.09 8.29
C TYR A 781 15.26 -9.45 7.91
N GLN A 782 13.95 -9.63 8.11
CA GLN A 782 13.25 -10.88 7.81
C GLN A 782 13.31 -11.25 6.31
N TYR A 783 12.97 -10.31 5.42
CA TYR A 783 13.04 -10.57 3.97
C TYR A 783 14.49 -10.69 3.47
N ASN A 784 15.44 -9.99 4.08
CA ASN A 784 16.86 -10.16 3.77
C ASN A 784 17.35 -11.58 4.11
N LYS A 785 16.91 -12.15 5.22
CA LYS A 785 17.27 -13.51 5.64
C LYS A 785 16.71 -14.57 4.69
N GLU A 786 15.48 -14.40 4.18
CA GLU A 786 14.94 -15.26 3.12
C GLU A 786 15.79 -15.18 1.84
N LEU A 787 16.18 -13.97 1.42
CA LEU A 787 17.05 -13.77 0.26
C LEU A 787 18.41 -14.43 0.45
N LEU A 788 19.10 -14.20 1.58
CA LEU A 788 20.42 -14.76 1.86
C LEU A 788 20.42 -16.30 1.93
N SER A 789 19.31 -16.93 2.34
CA SER A 789 19.15 -18.39 2.27
C SER A 789 19.26 -18.95 0.85
N LYS A 790 18.99 -18.12 -0.18
CA LYS A 790 19.13 -18.44 -1.62
C LYS A 790 20.50 -18.05 -2.20
N GLY A 791 21.43 -17.57 -1.38
CA GLY A 791 22.82 -17.23 -1.73
C GLY A 791 23.30 -15.87 -1.18
N PRO A 792 24.60 -15.69 -0.90
CA PRO A 792 25.12 -14.52 -0.19
C PRO A 792 24.97 -13.19 -0.95
N TYR A 793 24.91 -13.21 -2.29
CA TYR A 793 24.76 -12.00 -3.11
C TYR A 793 23.29 -11.66 -3.43
N ARG A 794 22.32 -12.36 -2.82
CA ARG A 794 20.88 -12.15 -3.02
C ARG A 794 20.31 -10.98 -2.24
N GLY A 795 20.94 -10.63 -1.12
CA GLY A 795 20.50 -9.62 -0.15
C GLY A 795 21.57 -8.58 0.18
N HIS A 796 21.35 -7.86 1.26
CA HIS A 796 22.26 -6.90 1.88
C HIS A 796 23.01 -7.52 3.07
N ASP A 797 24.00 -6.80 3.58
CA ASP A 797 24.75 -7.15 4.79
C ASP A 797 23.82 -7.35 6.01
N GLU A 798 23.76 -8.58 6.53
CA GLU A 798 22.91 -8.95 7.67
C GLU A 798 23.35 -8.29 8.98
N GLU A 799 24.67 -8.11 9.20
CA GLU A 799 25.19 -7.46 10.41
C GLU A 799 24.77 -5.98 10.47
N LEU A 800 24.72 -5.30 9.33
CA LEU A 800 24.29 -3.92 9.22
C LEU A 800 22.82 -3.76 9.62
N ILE A 801 21.92 -4.57 9.05
CA ILE A 801 20.49 -4.49 9.37
C ILE A 801 20.25 -4.90 10.83
N GLY A 802 20.90 -5.99 11.29
CA GLY A 802 20.82 -6.45 12.67
C GLY A 802 21.27 -5.39 13.68
N HIS A 803 22.37 -4.68 13.40
CA HIS A 803 22.83 -3.55 14.22
C HIS A 803 21.81 -2.41 14.31
N TYR A 804 21.29 -1.89 13.19
CA TYR A 804 20.32 -0.79 13.28
C TYR A 804 18.97 -1.21 13.87
N ARG A 805 18.55 -2.47 13.69
CA ARG A 805 17.41 -3.08 14.40
C ARG A 805 17.61 -3.08 15.92
N ARG A 806 18.79 -3.52 16.40
CA ARG A 806 19.17 -3.49 17.83
C ARG A 806 19.20 -2.08 18.40
N GLU A 807 19.90 -1.16 17.73
CA GLU A 807 19.99 0.25 18.14
C GLU A 807 18.60 0.91 18.23
N CYS A 808 17.70 0.59 17.29
CA CYS A 808 16.33 1.13 17.30
C CYS A 808 15.52 0.65 18.51
N LEU A 809 15.67 -0.62 18.91
CA LEU A 809 15.05 -1.16 20.13
C LEU A 809 15.65 -0.55 21.39
N LEU A 810 16.98 -0.42 21.46
CA LEU A 810 17.66 0.22 22.59
C LEU A 810 17.25 1.70 22.75
N LYS A 811 17.10 2.45 21.65
CA LYS A 811 16.64 3.84 21.68
C LYS A 811 15.15 3.98 22.04
N LEU A 812 14.29 3.07 21.60
CA LEU A 812 12.89 3.01 22.05
C LEU A 812 12.78 2.68 23.54
N ASN A 813 13.59 1.73 24.02
CA ASN A 813 13.65 1.37 25.42
C ASN A 813 14.17 2.53 26.30
N GLU A 814 15.17 3.27 25.83
CA GLU A 814 15.67 4.49 26.49
C GLU A 814 14.61 5.62 26.52
N GLN A 815 13.90 5.84 25.40
CA GLN A 815 12.83 6.83 25.30
C GLN A 815 11.64 6.48 26.22
N ALA A 816 11.19 5.23 26.21
CA ALA A 816 10.12 4.75 27.08
C ALA A 816 10.51 4.79 28.56
N ALA A 817 11.79 4.49 28.89
CA ALA A 817 12.31 4.60 30.24
C ALA A 817 12.33 6.07 30.72
N ALA A 818 12.68 7.03 29.85
CA ALA A 818 12.64 8.45 30.19
C ALA A 818 11.21 9.01 30.35
N MET A 819 10.27 8.54 29.52
CA MET A 819 8.83 8.83 29.66
C MET A 819 8.24 8.24 30.95
N PHE A 820 8.77 7.11 31.42
CA PHE A 820 8.42 6.56 32.74
C PHE A 820 9.06 7.38 33.88
N GLU A 821 10.27 7.90 33.72
CA GLU A 821 10.97 8.72 34.72
C GLU A 821 10.37 10.13 34.94
N SER A 822 9.52 10.65 34.03
CA SER A 822 8.92 11.98 34.21
C SER A 822 7.83 12.03 35.28
N GLY A 823 7.20 10.89 35.58
CA GLY A 823 6.13 10.78 36.58
C GLY A 823 4.76 11.28 36.11
N GLU A 824 4.65 11.88 34.92
CA GLU A 824 3.36 12.35 34.40
C GLU A 824 2.52 11.17 33.87
N GLU A 825 1.33 10.98 34.45
CA GLU A 825 0.31 9.97 34.06
C GLU A 825 0.25 9.66 32.55
N PRO A 826 0.10 10.64 31.62
CA PRO A 826 0.07 10.38 30.19
C PRO A 826 1.39 9.86 29.63
N GLU A 827 2.53 10.47 29.97
CA GLU A 827 3.84 10.06 29.46
C GLU A 827 4.23 8.67 29.98
N VAL A 828 3.95 8.37 31.24
CA VAL A 828 4.14 7.05 31.84
C VAL A 828 3.32 5.99 31.10
N ASN A 829 2.08 6.30 30.71
CA ASN A 829 1.22 5.41 29.92
C ASN A 829 1.75 5.21 28.48
N ASP A 830 2.18 6.28 27.81
CA ASP A 830 2.71 6.23 26.44
C ASP A 830 4.04 5.46 26.38
N GLY A 831 4.95 5.69 27.34
CA GLY A 831 6.21 4.95 27.47
C GLY A 831 5.98 3.46 27.71
N LEU A 832 5.05 3.10 28.59
CA LEU A 832 4.67 1.71 28.80
C LEU A 832 3.96 1.11 27.57
N SER A 833 3.19 1.89 26.81
CA SER A 833 2.60 1.45 25.54
C SER A 833 3.69 1.07 24.52
N ILE A 834 4.68 1.94 24.31
CA ILE A 834 5.85 1.67 23.45
C ILE A 834 6.53 0.34 23.84
N MET A 835 6.71 0.08 25.14
CA MET A 835 7.29 -1.18 25.59
C MET A 835 6.40 -2.41 25.33
N ASN A 836 5.10 -2.34 25.64
CA ASN A 836 4.17 -3.46 25.51
C ASN A 836 3.83 -3.79 24.04
N GLU A 837 3.73 -2.79 23.16
CA GLU A 837 3.28 -2.96 21.77
C GLU A 837 4.41 -3.14 20.77
N LEU A 838 5.61 -2.58 21.03
CA LEU A 838 6.72 -2.56 20.06
C LEU A 838 7.95 -3.33 20.55
N VAL A 839 8.44 -3.05 21.76
CA VAL A 839 9.72 -3.59 22.24
C VAL A 839 9.59 -5.04 22.70
N VAL A 840 8.66 -5.35 23.61
CA VAL A 840 8.47 -6.72 24.14
C VAL A 840 8.15 -7.73 23.02
N PRO A 841 7.26 -7.46 22.04
CA PRO A 841 7.01 -8.39 20.95
C PRO A 841 8.20 -8.59 19.98
N CYS A 842 9.19 -7.68 19.97
CA CYS A 842 10.44 -7.90 19.24
C CYS A 842 11.41 -8.84 19.95
N ILE A 843 11.37 -8.95 21.29
CA ILE A 843 12.35 -9.74 22.06
C ILE A 843 12.39 -11.21 21.61
N PRO A 844 11.27 -11.93 21.42
CA PRO A 844 11.31 -13.30 20.90
C PRO A 844 11.97 -13.43 19.52
N LEU A 845 11.91 -12.40 18.66
CA LEU A 845 12.54 -12.40 17.33
C LEU A 845 14.07 -12.23 17.40
N LEU A 846 14.59 -11.69 18.52
CA LEU A 846 16.03 -11.61 18.83
C LEU A 846 16.58 -12.88 19.49
N LEU A 847 15.71 -13.81 19.90
CA LEU A 847 16.05 -15.00 20.68
C LEU A 847 15.75 -16.32 19.93
N LEU A 848 15.70 -16.27 18.60
CA LEU A 848 15.52 -17.45 17.74
C LEU A 848 16.84 -18.24 17.57
N GLU A 849 16.77 -19.46 17.02
CA GLU A 849 17.82 -20.49 17.11
C GLU A 849 19.22 -20.10 16.56
N GLU A 850 19.33 -19.04 15.77
CA GLU A 850 20.59 -18.45 15.29
C GLU A 850 21.02 -17.26 16.16
N MET A 851 21.43 -17.55 17.40
CA MET A 851 21.74 -16.56 18.43
C MET A 851 22.99 -15.71 18.11
N GLU A 852 22.82 -14.48 17.62
CA GLU A 852 23.88 -13.47 17.69
C GLU A 852 24.12 -13.03 19.15
N GLU A 853 25.36 -13.12 19.62
CA GLU A 853 25.78 -12.61 20.95
C GLU A 853 25.39 -11.13 21.14
N LYS A 854 25.43 -10.35 20.05
CA LYS A 854 25.01 -8.94 19.98
C LYS A 854 23.50 -8.73 20.24
N ASP A 855 22.65 -9.66 19.82
CA ASP A 855 21.20 -9.60 20.09
C ASP A 855 20.89 -9.94 21.55
N MET A 856 21.60 -10.93 22.11
CA MET A 856 21.46 -11.32 23.51
C MET A 856 21.82 -10.15 24.45
N VAL A 857 22.96 -9.51 24.23
CA VAL A 857 23.40 -8.34 25.01
C VAL A 857 22.38 -7.20 24.94
N ALA A 858 21.83 -6.89 23.76
CA ALA A 858 20.82 -5.85 23.62
C ALA A 858 19.52 -6.17 24.40
N VAL A 859 19.10 -7.43 24.44
CA VAL A 859 17.95 -7.87 25.28
C VAL A 859 18.26 -7.77 26.77
N GLU A 860 19.48 -8.12 27.19
CA GLU A 860 19.91 -7.97 28.58
C GLU A 860 20.00 -6.49 29.00
N ASP A 861 20.54 -5.60 28.17
CA ASP A 861 20.60 -4.16 28.45
C ASP A 861 19.20 -3.53 28.61
N MET A 862 18.25 -3.91 27.75
CA MET A 862 16.85 -3.47 27.90
C MET A 862 16.25 -3.94 29.23
N ARG A 863 16.44 -5.23 29.58
CA ARG A 863 15.98 -5.80 30.86
C ARG A 863 16.64 -5.13 32.06
N ASN A 864 17.96 -4.92 32.01
CA ASN A 864 18.75 -4.29 33.06
C ASN A 864 18.32 -2.85 33.29
N ARG A 865 17.98 -2.07 32.25
CA ARG A 865 17.47 -0.71 32.39
C ARG A 865 16.19 -0.65 33.22
N TRP A 866 15.18 -1.48 32.92
CA TRP A 866 13.93 -1.50 33.70
C TRP A 866 14.08 -2.16 35.08
N CYS A 867 14.92 -3.20 35.19
CA CYS A 867 15.25 -3.79 36.48
C CYS A 867 16.04 -2.83 37.39
N SER A 868 16.74 -1.83 36.85
CA SER A 868 17.45 -0.83 37.66
C SER A 868 16.53 0.01 38.56
N TYR A 869 15.24 0.10 38.22
CA TYR A 869 14.21 0.77 39.03
C TYR A 869 13.80 -0.05 40.28
N LEU A 870 14.05 -1.36 40.30
CA LEU A 870 13.74 -2.23 41.45
C LEU A 870 14.60 -1.86 42.66
N GLY A 871 14.02 -1.10 43.59
CA GLY A 871 14.70 -0.62 44.78
C GLY A 871 15.01 0.88 44.79
N GLN A 872 14.55 1.64 43.80
CA GLN A 872 14.53 3.12 43.86
C GLN A 872 13.28 3.61 44.58
N GLU A 873 13.32 4.80 45.18
CA GLU A 873 12.13 5.44 45.79
C GLU A 873 11.36 6.20 44.70
N MET A 874 10.04 5.98 44.61
CA MET A 874 9.17 6.51 43.56
C MET A 874 7.71 6.60 44.05
N GLU A 875 6.86 7.30 43.31
CA GLU A 875 5.43 7.40 43.60
C GLU A 875 4.71 6.03 43.52
N PRO A 876 3.71 5.76 44.38
CA PRO A 876 3.04 4.45 44.43
C PRO A 876 2.47 3.99 43.09
N ASN A 877 1.83 4.91 42.35
CA ASN A 877 1.20 4.63 41.06
C ASN A 877 2.22 4.22 39.98
N LEU A 878 3.47 4.71 40.06
CA LEU A 878 4.54 4.27 39.18
C LEU A 878 5.09 2.91 39.62
N GLN A 879 5.23 2.67 40.92
CA GLN A 879 5.68 1.38 41.44
C GLN A 879 4.69 0.24 41.08
N GLU A 880 3.39 0.51 41.11
CA GLU A 880 2.33 -0.40 40.65
C GLU A 880 2.49 -0.73 39.16
N LYS A 881 2.48 0.27 38.28
CA LYS A 881 2.64 0.09 36.82
C LYS A 881 3.95 -0.60 36.42
N LEU A 882 5.05 -0.35 37.13
CA LEU A 882 6.33 -1.04 36.95
C LEU A 882 6.22 -2.53 37.32
N THR A 883 5.50 -2.85 38.40
CA THR A 883 5.28 -4.21 38.88
C THR A 883 4.43 -5.02 37.90
N ASP A 884 3.44 -4.41 37.27
CA ASP A 884 2.61 -5.03 36.22
C ASP A 884 3.35 -5.20 34.89
N PHE A 885 4.34 -4.34 34.60
CA PHE A 885 5.09 -4.38 33.34
C PHE A 885 6.24 -5.38 33.36
N LEU A 886 7.06 -5.39 34.42
CA LEU A 886 8.30 -6.19 34.48
C LEU A 886 8.14 -7.69 34.17
N PRO A 887 7.08 -8.40 34.60
CA PRO A 887 6.87 -9.81 34.23
C PRO A 887 6.87 -10.05 32.72
N LYS A 888 6.29 -9.13 31.93
CA LYS A 888 6.18 -9.25 30.46
C LYS A 888 7.52 -9.08 29.76
N LEU A 889 8.41 -8.25 30.32
CA LEU A 889 9.76 -8.01 29.82
C LEU A 889 10.74 -9.14 30.17
N LEU A 890 10.46 -9.90 31.24
CA LEU A 890 11.30 -10.99 31.71
C LEU A 890 10.85 -12.35 31.17
N ASP A 891 9.54 -12.66 31.18
CA ASP A 891 8.97 -13.90 30.66
C ASP A 891 8.29 -13.70 29.30
N CYS A 892 9.10 -13.36 28.28
CA CYS A 892 8.63 -13.19 26.90
C CYS A 892 8.30 -14.53 26.19
N SER A 893 8.20 -15.65 26.93
CA SER A 893 8.12 -17.00 26.34
C SER A 893 6.77 -17.33 25.68
N THR A 894 5.73 -16.55 25.94
CA THR A 894 4.34 -16.84 25.53
C THR A 894 3.74 -15.88 24.51
N GLU A 895 4.35 -14.71 24.26
CA GLU A 895 3.80 -13.68 23.36
C GLU A 895 4.67 -13.46 22.09
N ILE A 896 4.82 -14.50 21.27
CA ILE A 896 5.19 -14.30 19.86
C ILE A 896 3.97 -13.73 19.11
N ARG A 897 3.72 -12.43 19.29
CA ARG A 897 2.82 -11.69 18.40
C ARG A 897 3.52 -11.55 17.06
N SER A 898 3.03 -12.26 16.04
CA SER A 898 3.35 -11.90 14.66
C SER A 898 2.89 -10.45 14.43
N PHE A 899 3.82 -9.55 14.13
CA PHE A 899 3.46 -8.19 13.73
C PHE A 899 2.47 -8.23 12.56
N SER A 900 1.49 -7.33 12.59
CA SER A 900 0.49 -7.19 11.53
C SER A 900 1.12 -6.72 10.21
N GLU A 901 0.31 -6.72 9.14
CA GLU A 901 0.70 -6.49 7.74
C GLU A 901 1.88 -5.50 7.55
N PRO A 902 2.85 -5.82 6.67
CA PRO A 902 4.05 -5.00 6.49
C PRO A 902 3.73 -3.55 6.11
N PRO A 903 4.47 -2.56 6.64
CA PRO A 903 4.18 -1.16 6.39
C PRO A 903 4.27 -0.82 4.90
N LYS A 904 3.29 -0.06 4.41
CA LYS A 904 3.04 0.13 2.97
C LYS A 904 4.20 0.85 2.29
N LEU A 905 4.88 0.14 1.38
CA LEU A 905 5.98 0.69 0.62
C LEU A 905 5.51 1.77 -0.38
N PRO A 906 6.11 2.97 -0.39
CA PRO A 906 5.99 3.90 -1.51
C PRO A 906 6.71 3.36 -2.75
N LEU A 907 6.17 3.69 -3.93
CA LEU A 907 6.79 3.34 -5.22
C LEU A 907 7.90 4.34 -5.56
N TYR A 908 9.11 3.84 -5.76
CA TYR A 908 10.27 4.65 -6.15
C TYR A 908 10.78 4.30 -7.54
N SER A 909 11.13 5.34 -8.32
CA SER A 909 11.89 5.17 -9.55
C SER A 909 13.27 4.57 -9.24
N THR A 910 13.90 3.90 -10.21
CA THR A 910 15.22 3.30 -10.01
C THR A 910 16.27 4.37 -9.62
N LEU A 911 16.14 5.59 -10.14
CA LEU A 911 17.01 6.71 -9.80
C LEU A 911 16.78 7.18 -8.35
N GLU A 912 15.54 7.46 -7.95
CA GLU A 912 15.25 7.91 -6.59
C GLU A 912 15.66 6.86 -5.55
N LEU A 913 15.41 5.57 -5.81
CA LEU A 913 15.82 4.49 -4.92
C LEU A 913 17.35 4.46 -4.74
N CYS A 914 18.12 4.57 -5.82
CA CYS A 914 19.58 4.62 -5.74
C CYS A 914 20.09 5.86 -5.00
N GLU A 915 19.53 7.04 -5.27
CA GLU A 915 19.92 8.30 -4.62
C GLU A 915 19.55 8.35 -3.14
N ARG A 916 18.42 7.78 -2.74
CA ARG A 916 17.98 7.74 -1.34
C ARG A 916 18.73 6.67 -0.56
N PHE A 917 18.88 5.47 -1.10
CA PHE A 917 19.69 4.42 -0.49
C PHE A 917 21.15 4.86 -0.35
N GLY A 918 21.75 5.42 -1.41
CA GLY A 918 23.11 5.95 -1.38
C GLY A 918 23.31 7.07 -0.33
N ARG A 919 22.37 8.01 -0.21
CA ARG A 919 22.38 9.04 0.85
C ARG A 919 22.21 8.45 2.24
N ALA A 920 21.22 7.58 2.43
CA ALA A 920 20.93 6.93 3.71
C ALA A 920 22.12 6.07 4.19
N MET A 921 22.85 5.44 3.27
CA MET A 921 24.07 4.68 3.56
C MET A 921 25.31 5.57 3.76
N ALA A 922 25.39 6.73 3.10
CA ALA A 922 26.52 7.65 3.22
C ALA A 922 26.58 8.33 4.60
N SER A 923 25.42 8.71 5.15
CA SER A 923 25.32 9.29 6.49
C SER A 923 25.73 8.31 7.61
N LEU A 924 25.56 7.00 7.41
CA LEU A 924 26.00 5.96 8.35
C LEU A 924 27.52 5.75 8.32
N THR A 925 28.16 5.86 7.14
CA THR A 925 29.63 5.89 7.07
C THR A 925 30.22 7.15 7.69
N LEU A 926 29.50 8.28 7.66
CA LEU A 926 29.92 9.52 8.32
C LEU A 926 29.77 9.46 9.85
N SER A 927 28.77 8.73 10.38
CA SER A 927 28.65 8.51 11.83
C SER A 927 29.56 7.38 12.36
N ARG A 928 30.15 6.55 11.50
CA ARG A 928 31.10 5.48 11.86
C ARG A 928 32.58 5.90 11.91
N THR A 929 32.94 7.18 11.72
CA THR A 929 34.30 7.64 12.06
C THR A 929 34.46 7.76 13.58
N PRO A 930 35.56 7.28 14.18
CA PRO A 930 35.50 6.68 15.52
C PRO A 930 35.51 7.67 16.68
N ALA A 931 34.61 7.42 17.64
CA ALA A 931 34.75 7.82 19.04
C ALA A 931 35.42 6.74 19.90
N ASP A 932 35.60 5.51 19.38
CA ASP A 932 36.46 4.47 19.97
C ASP A 932 37.92 4.92 19.91
N GLY A 933 38.33 5.62 20.96
CA GLY A 933 39.62 6.28 21.09
C GLY A 933 40.08 6.47 22.53
N ARG A 934 39.59 5.64 23.47
CA ARG A 934 40.05 5.54 24.86
C ARG A 934 39.61 4.26 25.55
#